data_AF-A0A2G6JLH8-F1
#
_entry.id   AF-A0A2G6JLH8-F1
#
_cell.length_a   1.000
_cell.length_b   1.000
_cell.length_c   1.000
_cell.angle_alpha   90.00
_cell.angle_beta   90.00
_cell.angle_gamma   90.00
#
_symmetry.space_group_name_H-M   'P 1'
#
loop_
_entity.id
_entity.type
_entity.pdbx_description
1 polymer ?
#
loop_
_entity_poly.entity_id
_entity_poly.type
_entity_poly.pdbx_seq_one_letter_code
_entity_poly.pdbx_strand_id
1 'polypeptide(L)'
;MRRRRSADVAVRQEARQSGHQGQEQVSAQSTRYLIIEVWLESGRFHGEPEWPPSPARLFQALVASAGSEANASTPKAAALTWLEALDAPLIASPRAIKGHETKLFVPNNDLDSKGGIPARVHEIRAEKWVRPRIFDAETSLLYVWDFARQDETHATRICQIAEGLYRLGRGVDMAWAKPRLANEAEMQEALYGGDRELHRPSVGYSRTGKVLDCPSPGSLASLTARYLASLSRFDEMHGASVFQQPPKARFARVSYDASPPWALFELRPPAAMGVFSATALTSTVQLTETVREAVADRLYDALGESSRPMIAAIRGRAEDGGPAPLLRDRVRLIPLPSIGHTHTDPSIRRVLVEVPAHRGAYAEDIFWAFSGLELATPAGTPAVLVRADDTSMVQHFVGHQHAGCSVFHSITPVVLPEARRRIDPAKIQEQTKGAGERLEEESLAQHAVLQALRHAGIDQRPSTIRVQREPFQGRGQRAESFAEGTRFAKERLWHVELQFRRPLRGPIVIGDGRFLGLGLMVPQDAFARVFAFRIVDGLSPKARSESLTTALRRAVQARVQEVIGSGARIPTMVSGHAPDGSPARSGPRVAYLHDPTENRLVLVVTGLPPEGHDRRKDRETLATLESAMAGFADLRAGTAGRLRLVATNVDAETDRLLAAAREWRSATPYMVDRHEHAGNAKAAIVTDVERALRRAGLPAARVTVERIEARSGRELEGYVHLAFDVAVRGPLLLGRSRFKGGGLFTGVTPAEG
;
A
#
# COMPACT_ATOMS: atom_id res chain seq x y z
N MET A 1 -59.04 -19.54 6.29
CA MET A 1 -58.09 -18.82 5.41
C MET A 1 -56.68 -18.54 5.99
N ARG A 2 -56.45 -18.61 7.32
CA ARG A 2 -55.13 -18.31 7.92
C ARG A 2 -54.12 -19.48 7.98
N ARG A 3 -54.53 -20.75 7.84
CA ARG A 3 -53.61 -21.91 7.93
C ARG A 3 -52.94 -22.34 6.61
N ARG A 4 -53.45 -21.95 5.44
CA ARG A 4 -52.81 -22.27 4.14
C ARG A 4 -51.67 -21.33 3.75
N ARG A 5 -51.65 -20.09 4.26
CA ARG A 5 -50.58 -19.11 3.98
C ARG A 5 -49.26 -19.38 4.73
N SER A 6 -49.28 -20.10 5.84
CA SER A 6 -48.04 -20.40 6.59
C SER A 6 -47.25 -21.58 6.03
N ALA A 7 -47.91 -22.54 5.37
CA ALA A 7 -47.23 -23.66 4.71
C ALA A 7 -46.52 -23.24 3.41
N ASP A 8 -47.12 -22.34 2.62
CA ASP A 8 -46.51 -21.80 1.39
C ASP A 8 -45.29 -20.90 1.65
N VAL A 9 -45.20 -20.29 2.82
CA VAL A 9 -44.05 -19.44 3.20
C VAL A 9 -42.87 -20.28 3.69
N ALA A 10 -43.13 -21.38 4.40
CA ALA A 10 -42.10 -22.31 4.86
C ALA A 10 -41.43 -23.06 3.68
N VAL A 11 -42.23 -23.57 2.73
CA VAL A 11 -41.72 -24.28 1.55
C VAL A 11 -40.95 -23.33 0.61
N ARG A 12 -41.32 -22.04 0.53
CA ARG A 12 -40.57 -21.01 -0.23
C ARG A 12 -39.28 -20.55 0.46
N GLN A 13 -39.17 -20.66 1.78
CA GLN A 13 -37.95 -20.35 2.52
C GLN A 13 -36.93 -21.50 2.44
N GLU A 14 -37.38 -22.76 2.54
CA GLU A 14 -36.52 -23.93 2.34
C GLU A 14 -36.02 -24.00 0.89
N ALA A 15 -36.87 -23.77 -0.11
CA ALA A 15 -36.47 -23.74 -1.52
C ALA A 15 -35.49 -22.58 -1.87
N ARG A 16 -35.52 -21.47 -1.12
CA ARG A 16 -34.57 -20.35 -1.28
C ARG A 16 -33.23 -20.62 -0.59
N GLN A 17 -33.21 -21.33 0.54
CA GLN A 17 -31.97 -21.72 1.21
C GLN A 17 -31.28 -22.89 0.49
N SER A 18 -32.03 -23.87 0.00
CA SER A 18 -31.48 -24.97 -0.83
C SER A 18 -31.08 -24.49 -2.23
N GLY A 19 -31.75 -23.48 -2.78
CA GLY A 19 -31.37 -22.83 -4.04
C GLY A 19 -30.10 -21.97 -3.95
N HIS A 20 -29.88 -21.26 -2.82
CA HIS A 20 -28.64 -20.50 -2.59
C HIS A 20 -27.44 -21.42 -2.33
N GLN A 21 -27.59 -22.48 -1.53
CA GLN A 21 -26.52 -23.47 -1.31
C GLN A 21 -26.26 -24.33 -2.56
N GLY A 22 -27.30 -24.66 -3.34
CA GLY A 22 -27.18 -25.45 -4.56
C GLY A 22 -26.57 -24.69 -5.74
N GLN A 23 -26.71 -23.36 -5.84
CA GLN A 23 -26.18 -22.60 -6.98
C GLN A 23 -24.77 -21.99 -6.73
N GLU A 24 -24.39 -21.66 -5.49
CA GLU A 24 -22.98 -21.40 -5.16
C GLU A 24 -22.12 -22.67 -5.31
N GLN A 25 -22.67 -23.85 -5.04
CA GLN A 25 -21.96 -25.12 -5.25
C GLN A 25 -21.79 -25.52 -6.72
N VAL A 26 -22.69 -25.12 -7.63
CA VAL A 26 -22.65 -25.59 -9.03
C VAL A 26 -21.72 -24.77 -9.92
N SER A 27 -21.46 -23.49 -9.65
CA SER A 27 -20.47 -22.71 -10.43
C SER A 27 -19.04 -22.83 -9.91
N ALA A 28 -18.84 -23.17 -8.63
CA ALA A 28 -17.51 -23.36 -8.04
C ALA A 28 -16.86 -24.71 -8.39
N GLN A 29 -17.61 -25.67 -8.95
CA GLN A 29 -17.13 -27.04 -9.20
C GLN A 29 -16.46 -27.28 -10.58
N SER A 30 -16.44 -26.29 -11.49
CA SER A 30 -15.89 -26.44 -12.85
C SER A 30 -14.55 -25.74 -13.10
N THR A 31 -14.08 -24.89 -12.17
CA THR A 31 -12.83 -24.13 -12.34
C THR A 31 -11.70 -24.72 -11.49
N ARG A 32 -10.52 -24.84 -12.07
CA ARG A 32 -9.26 -25.24 -11.42
C ARG A 32 -8.22 -24.13 -11.61
N TYR A 33 -7.17 -24.17 -10.81
CA TYR A 33 -6.07 -23.19 -10.90
C TYR A 33 -4.74 -23.89 -11.15
N LEU A 34 -3.95 -23.35 -12.08
CA LEU A 34 -2.57 -23.75 -12.33
C LEU A 34 -1.67 -22.73 -11.62
N ILE A 35 -0.85 -23.21 -10.69
CA ILE A 35 0.08 -22.39 -9.92
C ILE A 35 1.49 -22.83 -10.26
N ILE A 36 2.31 -21.90 -10.74
CA ILE A 36 3.75 -22.10 -10.95
C ILE A 36 4.49 -21.22 -9.95
N GLU A 37 5.09 -21.85 -8.94
CA GLU A 37 5.93 -21.19 -7.94
C GLU A 37 7.38 -21.25 -8.36
N VAL A 38 8.09 -20.11 -8.40
CA VAL A 38 9.47 -19.99 -8.91
C VAL A 38 10.36 -19.33 -7.86
N TRP A 39 11.51 -19.92 -7.59
CA TRP A 39 12.54 -19.37 -6.71
C TRP A 39 13.75 -18.92 -7.53
N LEU A 40 14.34 -17.78 -7.16
CA LEU A 40 15.63 -17.33 -7.68
C LEU A 40 16.68 -17.45 -6.58
N GLU A 41 17.71 -18.26 -6.81
CA GLU A 41 18.71 -18.60 -5.79
C GLU A 41 19.42 -17.39 -5.17
N SER A 42 19.65 -16.34 -5.98
CA SER A 42 20.49 -15.21 -5.55
C SER A 42 19.73 -14.09 -4.86
N GLY A 43 18.39 -14.16 -4.76
CA GLY A 43 17.55 -13.03 -4.32
C GLY A 43 17.69 -11.79 -5.21
N ARG A 44 18.12 -11.99 -6.46
CA ARG A 44 18.34 -10.93 -7.45
C ARG A 44 17.73 -11.28 -8.80
N PHE A 45 17.24 -10.27 -9.49
CA PHE A 45 16.74 -10.38 -10.87
C PHE A 45 17.27 -9.24 -11.74
N HIS A 46 17.74 -9.55 -12.95
CA HIS A 46 18.45 -8.60 -13.82
C HIS A 46 17.69 -8.22 -15.11
N GLY A 47 16.39 -8.53 -15.20
CA GLY A 47 15.55 -8.18 -16.36
C GLY A 47 15.07 -6.73 -16.32
N GLU A 48 15.93 -5.76 -16.64
CA GLU A 48 15.53 -4.33 -16.71
C GLU A 48 14.77 -4.01 -18.02
N PRO A 49 13.66 -3.21 -18.01
CA PRO A 49 13.02 -2.52 -16.87
C PRO A 49 11.97 -3.35 -16.11
N GLU A 50 11.78 -4.61 -16.49
CA GLU A 50 10.70 -5.51 -16.10
C GLU A 50 10.75 -5.90 -14.60
N TRP A 51 9.68 -5.61 -13.85
CA TRP A 51 9.46 -6.20 -12.52
C TRP A 51 7.95 -6.17 -12.16
N PRO A 52 7.35 -7.28 -11.72
CA PRO A 52 7.95 -8.63 -11.62
C PRO A 52 8.34 -9.20 -12.99
N PRO A 53 9.11 -10.31 -13.06
CA PRO A 53 9.36 -10.97 -14.33
C PRO A 53 8.01 -11.31 -15.00
N SER A 54 7.87 -10.96 -16.27
CA SER A 54 6.64 -11.05 -17.04
C SER A 54 6.23 -12.50 -17.30
N PRO A 55 4.93 -12.74 -17.55
CA PRO A 55 4.47 -14.05 -17.98
C PRO A 55 5.14 -14.54 -19.27
N ALA A 56 5.50 -13.65 -20.21
CA ALA A 56 6.28 -14.02 -21.39
C ALA A 56 7.68 -14.53 -21.02
N ARG A 57 8.31 -13.98 -19.99
CA ARG A 57 9.62 -14.46 -19.49
C ARG A 57 9.52 -15.86 -18.93
N LEU A 58 8.47 -16.14 -18.16
CA LEU A 58 8.18 -17.48 -17.68
C LEU A 58 7.88 -18.43 -18.84
N PHE A 59 7.04 -18.01 -19.79
CA PHE A 59 6.72 -18.81 -20.96
C PHE A 59 7.97 -19.20 -21.76
N GLN A 60 8.88 -18.26 -21.98
CA GLN A 60 10.19 -18.55 -22.61
C GLN A 60 11.03 -19.55 -21.81
N ALA A 61 11.00 -19.47 -20.47
CA ALA A 61 11.66 -20.44 -19.61
C ALA A 61 11.04 -21.84 -19.70
N LEU A 62 9.70 -21.93 -19.77
CA LEU A 62 8.99 -23.19 -19.99
C LEU A 62 9.31 -23.79 -21.36
N VAL A 63 9.32 -22.98 -22.42
CA VAL A 63 9.74 -23.41 -23.77
C VAL A 63 11.18 -23.94 -23.75
N ALA A 64 12.09 -23.24 -23.05
CA ALA A 64 13.47 -23.71 -22.91
C ALA A 64 13.58 -25.03 -22.13
N SER A 65 12.75 -25.22 -21.10
CA SER A 65 12.66 -26.49 -20.34
C SER A 65 12.10 -27.64 -21.18
N ALA A 66 11.09 -27.37 -22.01
CA ALA A 66 10.53 -28.36 -22.94
C ALA A 66 11.54 -28.79 -24.03
N GLY A 67 12.56 -27.97 -24.31
CA GLY A 67 13.65 -28.31 -25.23
C GLY A 67 13.18 -28.55 -26.66
N SER A 68 13.75 -29.56 -27.34
CA SER A 68 13.41 -29.90 -28.73
C SER A 68 11.95 -30.32 -28.92
N GLU A 69 11.28 -30.79 -27.87
CA GLU A 69 9.86 -31.18 -27.94
C GLU A 69 8.92 -29.99 -28.12
N ALA A 70 9.36 -28.76 -27.85
CA ALA A 70 8.57 -27.55 -28.05
C ALA A 70 8.36 -27.20 -29.55
N ASN A 71 9.23 -27.70 -30.44
CA ASN A 71 9.25 -27.38 -31.87
C ASN A 71 8.61 -28.47 -32.76
N ALA A 72 7.97 -29.48 -32.17
CA ALA A 72 7.36 -30.60 -32.87
C ALA A 72 5.89 -30.75 -32.47
N SER A 73 5.10 -31.52 -33.22
CA SER A 73 3.70 -31.86 -32.90
C SER A 73 3.61 -32.83 -31.70
N THR A 74 4.12 -32.40 -30.54
CA THR A 74 4.21 -33.18 -29.31
C THR A 74 3.12 -32.76 -28.31
N PRO A 75 2.80 -33.61 -27.32
CA PRO A 75 1.93 -33.21 -26.22
C PRO A 75 2.42 -32.00 -25.42
N LYS A 76 3.75 -31.76 -25.35
CA LYS A 76 4.32 -30.57 -24.69
C LYS A 76 4.05 -29.30 -25.50
N ALA A 77 4.22 -29.35 -26.82
CA ALA A 77 3.88 -28.23 -27.69
C ALA A 77 2.39 -27.90 -27.63
N ALA A 78 1.51 -28.91 -27.65
CA ALA A 78 0.07 -28.71 -27.51
C ALA A 78 -0.29 -28.06 -26.15
N ALA A 79 0.35 -28.46 -25.06
CA ALA A 79 0.16 -27.83 -23.75
C ALA A 79 0.65 -26.38 -23.71
N LEU A 80 1.78 -26.07 -24.34
CA LEU A 80 2.28 -24.68 -24.46
C LEU A 80 1.34 -23.81 -25.31
N THR A 81 0.80 -24.35 -26.42
CA THR A 81 -0.23 -23.67 -27.22
C THR A 81 -1.53 -23.45 -26.45
N TRP A 82 -1.93 -24.41 -25.61
CA TRP A 82 -3.06 -24.23 -24.70
C TRP A 82 -2.81 -23.09 -23.70
N LEU A 83 -1.61 -23.03 -23.11
CA LEU A 83 -1.25 -21.98 -22.15
C LEU A 83 -1.28 -20.56 -22.78
N GLU A 84 -1.01 -20.43 -24.08
CA GLU A 84 -1.14 -19.16 -24.82
C GLU A 84 -2.58 -18.67 -24.96
N ALA A 85 -3.56 -19.57 -24.90
CA ALA A 85 -4.97 -19.24 -25.06
C ALA A 85 -5.63 -18.78 -23.75
N LEU A 86 -4.96 -18.98 -22.61
CA LEU A 86 -5.45 -18.51 -21.31
C LEU A 86 -5.27 -17.00 -21.16
N ASP A 87 -6.11 -16.39 -20.32
CA ASP A 87 -5.94 -15.00 -19.92
C ASP A 87 -4.61 -14.79 -19.18
N ALA A 88 -4.15 -13.54 -19.14
CA ALA A 88 -2.94 -13.18 -18.42
C ALA A 88 -3.04 -13.58 -16.93
N PRO A 89 -2.00 -14.18 -16.33
CA PRO A 89 -2.08 -14.71 -14.97
C PRO A 89 -2.09 -13.62 -13.90
N LEU A 90 -2.57 -13.97 -12.71
CA LEU A 90 -2.21 -13.26 -11.48
C LEU A 90 -0.73 -13.54 -11.16
N ILE A 91 -0.01 -12.54 -10.66
CA ILE A 91 1.39 -12.69 -10.25
C ILE A 91 1.53 -12.29 -8.79
N ALA A 92 1.99 -13.18 -7.91
CA ALA A 92 2.41 -12.77 -6.57
C ALA A 92 3.94 -12.75 -6.52
N SER A 93 4.54 -11.58 -6.32
CA SER A 93 5.99 -11.42 -6.33
C SER A 93 6.56 -11.12 -4.94
N PRO A 94 7.80 -11.51 -4.64
CA PRO A 94 8.46 -10.99 -3.46
C PRO A 94 8.61 -9.48 -3.59
N ARG A 95 8.61 -8.76 -2.46
CA ARG A 95 8.89 -7.32 -2.52
C ARG A 95 10.34 -7.11 -2.93
N ALA A 96 10.54 -6.36 -4.00
CA ALA A 96 11.88 -6.03 -4.48
C ALA A 96 12.15 -4.53 -4.47
N ILE A 97 13.35 -4.20 -4.01
CA ILE A 97 13.93 -2.86 -4.11
C ILE A 97 14.85 -2.78 -5.33
N LYS A 98 15.06 -1.57 -5.85
CA LYS A 98 16.10 -1.35 -6.86
C LYS A 98 17.46 -1.42 -6.18
N GLY A 99 18.34 -2.26 -6.71
CA GLY A 99 19.74 -2.30 -6.32
C GLY A 99 20.52 -1.08 -6.79
N HIS A 100 21.79 -1.04 -6.41
CA HIS A 100 22.73 -0.07 -6.95
C HIS A 100 22.99 -0.35 -8.42
N GLU A 101 22.90 0.71 -9.22
CA GLU A 101 23.28 0.66 -10.62
C GLU A 101 24.79 0.50 -10.74
N THR A 102 25.22 -0.50 -11.48
CA THR A 102 26.63 -0.86 -11.65
C THR A 102 26.99 -0.80 -13.13
N LYS A 103 28.12 -0.17 -13.43
CA LYS A 103 28.69 -0.11 -14.77
C LYS A 103 29.64 -1.28 -14.99
N LEU A 104 29.37 -2.10 -16.01
CA LEU A 104 30.20 -3.20 -16.47
C LEU A 104 30.78 -2.88 -17.84
N PHE A 105 31.95 -3.47 -18.14
CA PHE A 105 32.56 -3.40 -19.46
C PHE A 105 32.62 -4.80 -20.06
N VAL A 106 31.95 -5.00 -21.21
CA VAL A 106 31.96 -6.29 -21.91
C VAL A 106 32.58 -6.14 -23.30
N PRO A 107 33.30 -7.14 -23.80
CA PRO A 107 33.75 -7.13 -25.20
C PRO A 107 32.55 -7.00 -26.14
N ASN A 108 32.65 -6.10 -27.12
CA ASN A 108 31.80 -6.18 -28.30
C ASN A 108 32.31 -7.36 -29.13
N ASN A 109 31.42 -8.20 -29.68
CA ASN A 109 31.79 -9.42 -30.42
C ASN A 109 32.38 -9.11 -31.81
N ASP A 110 33.28 -8.13 -31.90
CA ASP A 110 33.88 -7.58 -33.13
C ASP A 110 35.40 -7.72 -33.09
N LEU A 111 35.93 -8.78 -32.48
CA LEU A 111 37.38 -8.98 -32.37
C LEU A 111 38.06 -9.07 -33.74
N ASP A 112 37.32 -9.48 -34.78
CA ASP A 112 37.78 -9.52 -36.16
C ASP A 112 38.17 -8.12 -36.68
N SER A 113 37.48 -7.06 -36.22
CA SER A 113 37.85 -5.67 -36.51
C SER A 113 39.21 -5.26 -35.91
N LYS A 114 39.75 -6.09 -35.01
CA LYS A 114 41.07 -5.96 -34.38
C LYS A 114 42.02 -7.09 -34.80
N GLY A 115 41.74 -7.75 -35.93
CA GLY A 115 42.56 -8.82 -36.49
C GLY A 115 42.48 -10.14 -35.71
N GLY A 116 41.43 -10.34 -34.92
CA GLY A 116 41.23 -11.58 -34.13
C GLY A 116 42.18 -11.72 -32.93
N ILE A 117 42.97 -10.69 -32.60
CA ILE A 117 44.02 -10.74 -31.57
C ILE A 117 43.42 -10.62 -30.16
N PRO A 118 43.39 -11.67 -29.32
CA PRO A 118 42.72 -11.62 -28.02
C PRO A 118 43.27 -10.56 -27.05
N ALA A 119 44.56 -10.23 -27.15
CA ALA A 119 45.20 -9.18 -26.34
C ALA A 119 44.57 -7.79 -26.55
N ARG A 120 43.93 -7.55 -27.70
CA ARG A 120 43.33 -6.27 -28.09
C ARG A 120 41.86 -6.14 -27.72
N VAL A 121 41.29 -7.12 -27.02
CA VAL A 121 39.87 -7.10 -26.60
C VAL A 121 39.50 -5.89 -25.73
N HIS A 122 40.49 -5.28 -25.07
CA HIS A 122 40.29 -4.08 -24.27
C HIS A 122 39.90 -2.85 -25.12
N GLU A 123 40.26 -2.83 -26.40
CA GLU A 123 39.97 -1.73 -27.35
C GLU A 123 38.51 -1.73 -27.84
N ILE A 124 37.75 -2.80 -27.59
CA ILE A 124 36.37 -2.99 -28.09
C ILE A 124 35.37 -3.21 -26.95
N ARG A 125 35.66 -2.71 -25.75
CA ARG A 125 34.75 -2.85 -24.60
C ARG A 125 33.59 -1.87 -24.72
N ALA A 126 32.37 -2.39 -24.68
CA ALA A 126 31.15 -1.61 -24.57
C ALA A 126 30.74 -1.48 -23.09
N GLU A 127 30.27 -0.28 -22.72
CA GLU A 127 29.67 -0.04 -21.41
C GLU A 127 28.29 -0.70 -21.33
N LYS A 128 28.02 -1.43 -20.26
CA LYS A 128 26.70 -1.98 -19.93
C LYS A 128 26.33 -1.61 -18.51
N TRP A 129 25.19 -0.97 -18.38
CA TRP A 129 24.59 -0.66 -17.10
C TRP A 129 23.72 -1.83 -16.66
N VAL A 130 23.86 -2.21 -15.39
CA VAL A 130 23.07 -3.27 -14.78
C VAL A 130 22.55 -2.78 -13.45
N ARG A 131 21.22 -2.89 -13.28
CA ARG A 131 20.57 -2.57 -12.02
C ARG A 131 19.66 -3.73 -11.59
N PRO A 132 20.11 -4.58 -10.65
CA PRO A 132 19.29 -5.70 -10.21
C PRO A 132 18.10 -5.23 -9.37
N ARG A 133 17.03 -6.00 -9.39
CA ARG A 133 16.02 -6.03 -8.32
C ARG A 133 16.54 -6.93 -7.21
N ILE A 134 16.44 -6.49 -5.96
CA ILE A 134 16.90 -7.23 -4.77
C ILE A 134 15.69 -7.54 -3.90
N PHE A 135 15.53 -8.80 -3.51
CA PHE A 135 14.43 -9.31 -2.70
C PHE A 135 14.90 -10.49 -1.82
N ASP A 136 14.04 -10.94 -0.91
CA ASP A 136 14.31 -12.11 -0.08
C ASP A 136 14.26 -13.39 -0.92
N ALA A 137 15.40 -14.12 -1.00
CA ALA A 137 15.53 -15.33 -1.79
C ALA A 137 14.62 -16.48 -1.29
N GLU A 138 14.21 -16.46 -0.03
CA GLU A 138 13.29 -17.44 0.55
C GLU A 138 11.83 -17.22 0.09
N THR A 139 11.53 -16.05 -0.49
CA THR A 139 10.20 -15.73 -0.99
C THR A 139 10.11 -15.95 -2.50
N SER A 140 9.29 -16.91 -2.91
CA SER A 140 9.05 -17.26 -4.31
C SER A 140 8.15 -16.27 -5.06
N LEU A 141 8.27 -16.28 -6.38
CA LEU A 141 7.33 -15.72 -7.35
C LEU A 141 6.23 -16.76 -7.65
N LEU A 142 4.97 -16.33 -7.72
CA LEU A 142 3.84 -17.17 -8.12
C LEU A 142 3.22 -16.63 -9.39
N TYR A 143 2.89 -17.52 -10.32
CA TYR A 143 2.05 -17.24 -11.49
C TYR A 143 0.82 -18.15 -11.41
N VAL A 144 -0.37 -17.56 -11.49
CA VAL A 144 -1.63 -18.27 -11.29
C VAL A 144 -2.58 -18.01 -12.47
N TRP A 145 -2.97 -19.09 -13.13
CA TRP A 145 -4.03 -19.10 -14.14
C TRP A 145 -5.24 -19.85 -13.61
N ASP A 146 -6.44 -19.34 -13.86
CA ASP A 146 -7.66 -20.14 -13.80
C ASP A 146 -7.90 -20.84 -15.13
N PHE A 147 -8.46 -22.05 -15.08
CA PHE A 147 -8.77 -22.83 -16.27
C PHE A 147 -9.98 -23.75 -16.03
N ALA A 148 -10.63 -24.16 -17.12
CA ALA A 148 -11.75 -25.10 -17.06
C ALA A 148 -11.25 -26.51 -16.72
N ARG A 149 -11.93 -27.21 -15.81
CA ARG A 149 -11.52 -28.55 -15.33
C ARG A 149 -11.29 -29.58 -16.44
N GLN A 150 -11.95 -29.44 -17.59
CA GLN A 150 -11.74 -30.31 -18.76
C GLN A 150 -10.32 -30.23 -19.35
N ASP A 151 -9.58 -29.14 -19.09
CA ASP A 151 -8.22 -28.92 -19.61
C ASP A 151 -7.12 -29.41 -18.64
N GLU A 152 -7.47 -30.16 -17.59
CA GLU A 152 -6.55 -30.62 -16.54
C GLU A 152 -5.35 -31.41 -17.09
N THR A 153 -5.52 -32.11 -18.21
CA THR A 153 -4.44 -32.83 -18.91
C THR A 153 -3.35 -31.87 -19.43
N HIS A 154 -3.73 -30.74 -20.03
CA HIS A 154 -2.78 -29.73 -20.50
C HIS A 154 -2.09 -29.04 -19.32
N ALA A 155 -2.86 -28.68 -18.28
CA ALA A 155 -2.32 -28.08 -17.06
C ALA A 155 -1.28 -28.99 -16.37
N THR A 156 -1.58 -30.28 -16.26
CA THR A 156 -0.64 -31.29 -15.71
C THR A 156 0.64 -31.38 -16.54
N ARG A 157 0.54 -31.28 -17.87
CA ARG A 157 1.71 -31.28 -18.75
C ARG A 157 2.55 -30.02 -18.57
N ILE A 158 1.93 -28.86 -18.37
CA ILE A 158 2.64 -27.62 -18.03
C ILE A 158 3.39 -27.79 -16.69
N CYS A 159 2.81 -28.46 -15.69
CA CYS A 159 3.53 -28.77 -14.45
C CYS A 159 4.82 -29.57 -14.74
N GLN A 160 4.74 -30.65 -15.53
CA GLN A 160 5.92 -31.44 -15.89
C GLN A 160 7.00 -30.63 -16.63
N ILE A 161 6.59 -29.68 -17.47
CA ILE A 161 7.54 -28.76 -18.14
C ILE A 161 8.16 -27.80 -17.13
N ALA A 162 7.38 -27.25 -16.19
CA ALA A 162 7.85 -26.29 -15.21
C ALA A 162 8.86 -26.90 -14.21
N GLU A 163 8.75 -28.19 -13.89
CA GLU A 163 9.73 -28.90 -13.04
C GLU A 163 11.16 -28.87 -13.61
N GLY A 164 11.33 -28.76 -14.93
CA GLY A 164 12.63 -28.63 -15.60
C GLY A 164 13.16 -27.19 -15.72
N LEU A 165 12.47 -26.21 -15.16
CA LEU A 165 12.89 -24.80 -15.22
C LEU A 165 14.21 -24.62 -14.48
N TYR A 166 15.20 -24.01 -15.15
CA TYR A 166 16.53 -23.76 -14.60
C TYR A 166 16.96 -22.27 -14.65
N ARG A 167 16.13 -21.40 -15.25
CA ARG A 167 16.40 -19.96 -15.42
C ARG A 167 15.12 -19.16 -15.60
N LEU A 168 15.09 -17.93 -15.11
CA LEU A 168 14.00 -16.98 -15.36
C LEU A 168 14.59 -15.58 -15.55
N GLY A 169 14.88 -15.18 -16.80
CA GLY A 169 15.52 -13.90 -17.10
C GLY A 169 16.78 -14.02 -17.94
N ARG A 170 17.87 -13.41 -17.48
CA ARG A 170 19.21 -13.52 -18.06
C ARG A 170 19.88 -14.81 -17.59
N GLY A 171 21.00 -15.20 -18.20
CA GLY A 171 21.74 -16.40 -17.81
C GLY A 171 22.29 -16.41 -16.37
N VAL A 172 22.31 -15.24 -15.70
CA VAL A 172 22.69 -15.11 -14.27
C VAL A 172 21.49 -15.23 -13.32
N ASP A 173 20.27 -15.24 -13.85
CA ASP A 173 19.02 -15.36 -13.09
C ASP A 173 18.63 -16.85 -12.99
N MET A 174 19.47 -17.63 -12.29
CA MET A 174 19.22 -19.05 -12.03
C MET A 174 17.96 -19.21 -11.18
N ALA A 175 17.08 -20.11 -11.60
CA ALA A 175 15.78 -20.30 -10.99
C ALA A 175 15.32 -21.74 -11.11
N TRP A 176 14.42 -22.17 -10.22
CA TRP A 176 13.72 -23.45 -10.30
C TRP A 176 12.26 -23.28 -9.92
N ALA A 177 11.39 -24.22 -10.29
CA ALA A 177 9.96 -24.09 -10.05
C ALA A 177 9.32 -25.32 -9.39
N LYS A 178 8.27 -25.07 -8.60
CA LYS A 178 7.36 -26.06 -8.02
C LYS A 178 5.95 -25.79 -8.54
N PRO A 179 5.51 -26.51 -9.56
CA PRO A 179 4.17 -26.34 -10.13
C PRO A 179 3.15 -27.20 -9.39
N ARG A 180 1.89 -26.76 -9.37
CA ARG A 180 0.77 -27.55 -8.84
C ARG A 180 -0.56 -27.11 -9.43
N LEU A 181 -1.51 -28.04 -9.43
CA LEU A 181 -2.92 -27.72 -9.62
C LEU A 181 -3.56 -27.44 -8.26
N ALA A 182 -4.51 -26.53 -8.22
CA ALA A 182 -5.14 -26.07 -6.98
C ALA A 182 -6.64 -25.87 -7.13
N ASN A 183 -7.36 -26.00 -6.03
CA ASN A 183 -8.71 -25.46 -5.88
C ASN A 183 -8.66 -23.97 -5.45
N GLU A 184 -9.83 -23.35 -5.33
CA GLU A 184 -9.92 -21.92 -4.98
C GLU A 184 -9.31 -21.61 -3.60
N ALA A 185 -9.59 -22.41 -2.58
CA ALA A 185 -9.07 -22.19 -1.23
C ALA A 185 -7.53 -22.28 -1.20
N GLU A 186 -6.96 -23.28 -1.86
CA GLU A 186 -5.51 -23.48 -1.96
C GLU A 186 -4.81 -22.39 -2.80
N MET A 187 -5.52 -21.82 -3.79
CA MET A 187 -5.05 -20.69 -4.57
C MET A 187 -5.05 -19.41 -3.74
N GLN A 188 -6.13 -19.15 -3.00
CA GLN A 188 -6.24 -18.02 -2.07
C GLN A 188 -5.15 -18.09 -1.00
N GLU A 189 -4.92 -19.27 -0.41
CA GLU A 189 -3.84 -19.46 0.56
C GLU A 189 -2.46 -19.18 -0.05
N ALA A 190 -2.21 -19.60 -1.30
CA ALA A 190 -0.95 -19.32 -1.98
C ALA A 190 -0.71 -17.82 -2.19
N LEU A 191 -1.73 -17.12 -2.68
CA LEU A 191 -1.64 -15.69 -3.02
C LEU A 191 -1.57 -14.81 -1.77
N TYR A 192 -2.31 -15.16 -0.71
CA TYR A 192 -2.52 -14.29 0.45
C TYR A 192 -1.84 -14.76 1.74
N GLY A 193 -1.27 -15.98 1.77
CA GLY A 193 -0.64 -16.56 2.96
C GLY A 193 0.80 -16.10 3.26
N GLY A 194 1.46 -15.38 2.34
CA GLY A 194 2.87 -14.96 2.46
C GLY A 194 3.12 -13.46 2.28
N ASP A 195 4.36 -12.99 2.53
CA ASP A 195 4.75 -11.58 2.34
C ASP A 195 5.03 -11.22 0.86
N ARG A 196 4.06 -11.51 -0.02
CA ARG A 196 4.13 -11.23 -1.46
C ARG A 196 3.32 -9.98 -1.82
N GLU A 197 3.66 -9.36 -2.95
CA GLU A 197 2.91 -8.30 -3.60
C GLU A 197 2.12 -8.91 -4.76
N LEU A 198 0.79 -8.78 -4.71
CA LEU A 198 -0.10 -9.35 -5.72
C LEU A 198 -0.33 -8.35 -6.86
N HIS A 199 0.02 -8.77 -8.07
CA HIS A 199 -0.16 -8.04 -9.30
C HIS A 199 -1.32 -8.62 -10.11
N ARG A 200 -2.21 -7.73 -10.58
CA ARG A 200 -3.44 -8.13 -11.27
C ARG A 200 -3.46 -7.60 -12.70
N PRO A 201 -3.78 -8.44 -13.71
CA PRO A 201 -3.90 -7.99 -15.08
C PRO A 201 -5.10 -7.04 -15.22
N SER A 202 -4.98 -6.08 -16.12
CA SER A 202 -5.97 -5.06 -16.43
C SER A 202 -6.18 -5.06 -17.94
N VAL A 203 -7.42 -5.27 -18.38
CA VAL A 203 -7.78 -5.23 -19.79
C VAL A 203 -7.75 -3.79 -20.30
N GLY A 204 -7.02 -3.57 -21.40
CA GLY A 204 -6.85 -2.26 -22.03
C GLY A 204 -5.50 -1.60 -21.74
N TYR A 205 -5.16 -0.61 -22.56
CA TYR A 205 -3.93 0.17 -22.39
C TYR A 205 -4.14 1.17 -21.25
N SER A 206 -3.45 0.96 -20.13
CA SER A 206 -3.45 1.92 -19.02
C SER A 206 -2.20 2.79 -19.05
N ARG A 207 -2.37 4.08 -18.74
CA ARG A 207 -1.25 5.03 -18.55
C ARG A 207 -0.59 4.92 -17.17
N THR A 208 -1.20 4.20 -16.22
CA THR A 208 -0.80 4.17 -14.81
C THR A 208 -0.31 2.80 -14.33
N GLY A 209 -0.52 1.73 -15.13
CA GLY A 209 -0.09 0.36 -14.82
C GLY A 209 1.26 -0.02 -15.42
N LYS A 210 1.84 -1.12 -14.93
CA LYS A 210 3.06 -1.72 -15.49
C LYS A 210 2.68 -2.54 -16.72
N VAL A 211 3.32 -2.31 -17.86
CA VAL A 211 3.07 -3.13 -19.05
C VAL A 211 4.02 -4.33 -19.04
N LEU A 212 3.45 -5.53 -18.99
CA LEU A 212 4.18 -6.79 -19.05
C LEU A 212 3.80 -7.56 -20.32
N ASP A 213 4.79 -8.16 -20.96
CA ASP A 213 4.56 -9.06 -22.09
C ASP A 213 3.97 -10.38 -21.57
N CYS A 214 2.89 -10.85 -22.19
CA CYS A 214 2.20 -12.09 -21.84
C CYS A 214 2.14 -13.03 -23.05
N PRO A 215 2.16 -14.36 -22.84
CA PRO A 215 1.84 -15.29 -23.91
C PRO A 215 0.45 -14.99 -24.44
N SER A 216 0.33 -15.11 -25.76
CA SER A 216 -0.90 -14.95 -26.53
C SER A 216 -0.86 -15.90 -27.72
N PRO A 217 -1.99 -16.23 -28.36
CA PRO A 217 -2.00 -17.16 -29.48
C PRO A 217 -0.96 -16.80 -30.56
N GLY A 218 -0.06 -17.75 -30.84
CA GLY A 218 1.05 -17.60 -31.79
C GLY A 218 2.41 -17.24 -31.16
N SER A 219 2.51 -17.16 -29.83
CA SER A 219 3.77 -16.82 -29.14
C SER A 219 4.85 -17.89 -29.36
N LEU A 220 4.53 -19.16 -29.17
CA LEU A 220 5.40 -20.33 -29.40
C LEU A 220 5.83 -20.41 -30.85
N ALA A 221 4.88 -20.23 -31.79
CA ALA A 221 5.20 -20.19 -33.21
C ALA A 221 6.21 -19.07 -33.53
N SER A 222 6.06 -17.89 -32.92
CA SER A 222 7.01 -16.78 -33.09
C SER A 222 8.38 -17.07 -32.48
N LEU A 223 8.45 -17.75 -31.33
CA LEU A 223 9.69 -18.17 -30.69
C LEU A 223 10.40 -19.24 -31.53
N THR A 224 9.64 -20.19 -32.09
CA THR A 224 10.14 -21.24 -32.99
C THR A 224 10.73 -20.62 -34.25
N ALA A 225 10.00 -19.71 -34.91
CA ALA A 225 10.48 -19.00 -36.09
C ALA A 225 11.76 -18.19 -35.80
N ARG A 226 11.81 -17.50 -34.65
CA ARG A 226 13.00 -16.78 -34.20
C ARG A 226 14.19 -17.70 -33.94
N TYR A 227 13.96 -18.88 -33.35
CA TYR A 227 15.00 -19.88 -33.13
C TYR A 227 15.58 -20.39 -34.44
N LEU A 228 14.72 -20.80 -35.38
CA LEU A 228 15.13 -21.28 -36.71
C LEU A 228 15.93 -20.21 -37.47
N ALA A 229 15.45 -18.96 -37.50
CA ALA A 229 16.18 -17.84 -38.10
C ALA A 229 17.51 -17.54 -37.40
N SER A 230 17.62 -17.83 -36.09
CA SER A 230 18.87 -17.67 -35.34
C SER A 230 19.91 -18.72 -35.71
N LEU A 231 19.50 -19.93 -36.12
CA LEU A 231 20.40 -20.98 -36.59
C LEU A 231 21.02 -20.62 -37.94
N SER A 232 20.30 -19.89 -38.79
CA SER A 232 20.76 -19.44 -40.13
C SER A 232 21.12 -17.94 -40.17
N ARG A 233 21.50 -17.35 -39.03
CA ARG A 233 21.73 -15.88 -38.92
C ARG A 233 23.01 -15.37 -39.59
N PHE A 234 23.87 -16.27 -40.01
CA PHE A 234 25.07 -15.97 -40.77
C PHE A 234 24.90 -16.61 -42.15
N ASP A 235 24.86 -15.78 -43.17
CA ASP A 235 24.74 -16.22 -44.56
C ASP A 235 25.96 -15.74 -45.35
N GLU A 236 26.50 -16.59 -46.22
CA GLU A 236 27.66 -16.23 -47.04
C GLU A 236 27.19 -15.56 -48.34
N MET A 237 27.31 -14.24 -48.39
CA MET A 237 26.99 -13.47 -49.59
C MET A 237 28.27 -12.86 -50.16
N HIS A 238 28.62 -13.24 -51.39
CA HIS A 238 29.81 -12.75 -52.11
C HIS A 238 31.14 -12.88 -51.33
N GLY A 239 31.34 -13.97 -50.60
CA GLY A 239 32.58 -14.22 -49.83
C GLY A 239 32.67 -13.45 -48.51
N ALA A 240 31.58 -12.80 -48.06
CA ALA A 240 31.48 -12.18 -46.75
C ALA A 240 30.29 -12.76 -45.96
N SER A 241 30.51 -13.05 -44.67
CA SER A 241 29.44 -13.48 -43.76
C SER A 241 28.56 -12.28 -43.40
N VAL A 242 27.33 -12.26 -43.88
CA VAL A 242 26.32 -11.24 -43.55
C VAL A 242 25.49 -11.70 -42.35
N PHE A 243 25.47 -10.87 -41.31
CA PHE A 243 24.63 -11.11 -40.14
C PHE A 243 23.19 -10.65 -40.39
N GLN A 244 22.23 -11.58 -40.31
CA GLN A 244 20.81 -11.29 -40.36
C GLN A 244 20.21 -11.33 -38.95
N GLN A 245 19.56 -10.22 -38.55
CA GLN A 245 18.94 -10.14 -37.23
C GLN A 245 17.64 -10.98 -37.19
N PRO A 246 17.53 -11.98 -36.29
CA PRO A 246 16.32 -12.80 -36.19
C PRO A 246 15.08 -11.96 -35.80
N PRO A 247 13.87 -12.33 -36.29
CA PRO A 247 12.64 -11.59 -36.01
C PRO A 247 12.36 -11.53 -34.50
N LYS A 248 11.72 -10.43 -34.05
CA LYS A 248 11.28 -10.29 -32.66
C LYS A 248 10.19 -11.32 -32.34
N ALA A 249 10.25 -11.91 -31.15
CA ALA A 249 9.17 -12.74 -30.64
C ALA A 249 7.91 -11.88 -30.45
N ARG A 250 6.73 -12.50 -30.62
CA ARG A 250 5.43 -11.84 -30.51
C ARG A 250 4.79 -12.25 -29.19
N PHE A 251 4.36 -11.25 -28.42
CA PHE A 251 3.65 -11.39 -27.16
C PHE A 251 2.59 -10.29 -27.06
N ALA A 252 1.54 -10.53 -26.30
CA ALA A 252 0.56 -9.49 -25.98
C ALA A 252 1.10 -8.56 -24.90
N ARG A 253 0.89 -7.26 -25.05
CA ARG A 253 1.21 -6.27 -24.02
C ARG A 253 0.01 -6.10 -23.09
N VAL A 254 0.16 -6.51 -21.84
CA VAL A 254 -0.91 -6.47 -20.84
C VAL A 254 -0.54 -5.49 -19.73
N SER A 255 -1.47 -4.61 -19.39
CA SER A 255 -1.30 -3.71 -18.25
C SER A 255 -1.53 -4.49 -16.95
N TYR A 256 -0.67 -4.31 -15.96
CA TYR A 256 -0.82 -4.83 -14.61
C TYR A 256 -0.92 -3.67 -13.62
N ASP A 257 -1.71 -3.87 -12.56
CA ASP A 257 -1.90 -2.90 -11.48
C ASP A 257 -2.36 -1.52 -11.98
N ALA A 258 -3.12 -1.49 -13.08
CA ALA A 258 -3.67 -0.25 -13.58
C ALA A 258 -4.62 0.34 -12.54
N SER A 259 -4.50 1.64 -12.30
CA SER A 259 -5.50 2.34 -11.49
C SER A 259 -6.86 2.26 -12.19
N PRO A 260 -7.93 1.88 -11.47
CA PRO A 260 -9.29 1.95 -11.99
C PRO A 260 -9.57 3.36 -12.56
N PRO A 261 -10.07 3.49 -13.80
CA PRO A 261 -10.50 4.79 -14.29
C PRO A 261 -11.65 5.30 -13.42
N TRP A 262 -11.62 6.60 -13.12
CA TRP A 262 -12.64 7.25 -12.34
C TRP A 262 -12.97 8.63 -12.90
N ALA A 263 -14.19 9.10 -12.63
CA ALA A 263 -14.63 10.45 -12.91
C ALA A 263 -15.39 11.01 -11.71
N LEU A 264 -15.21 12.29 -11.44
CA LEU A 264 -15.89 13.00 -10.37
C LEU A 264 -17.05 13.80 -10.95
N PHE A 265 -18.21 13.73 -10.32
CA PHE A 265 -19.39 14.50 -10.70
C PHE A 265 -19.86 15.36 -9.54
N GLU A 266 -20.18 16.61 -9.81
CA GLU A 266 -20.75 17.54 -8.86
C GLU A 266 -22.27 17.57 -8.97
N LEU A 267 -22.95 17.61 -7.82
CA LEU A 267 -24.37 17.82 -7.75
C LEU A 267 -24.64 19.33 -7.82
N ARG A 268 -25.24 19.79 -8.91
CA ARG A 268 -25.56 21.20 -9.14
C ARG A 268 -27.08 21.37 -9.32
N PRO A 269 -27.71 22.44 -8.83
CA PRO A 269 -29.09 22.71 -9.18
C PRO A 269 -29.17 23.20 -10.65
N PRO A 270 -30.12 22.72 -11.48
CA PRO A 270 -30.20 23.08 -12.90
C PRO A 270 -30.28 24.59 -13.15
N ALA A 271 -30.96 25.32 -12.26
CA ALA A 271 -31.14 26.76 -12.36
C ALA A 271 -29.96 27.61 -11.81
N ALA A 272 -28.99 27.01 -11.12
CA ALA A 272 -27.91 27.76 -10.45
C ALA A 272 -26.59 26.97 -10.39
N MET A 273 -25.97 26.78 -11.56
CA MET A 273 -24.75 25.99 -11.75
C MET A 273 -23.54 26.46 -10.91
N GLY A 274 -23.54 27.70 -10.42
CA GLY A 274 -22.49 28.22 -9.54
C GLY A 274 -22.53 27.70 -8.10
N VAL A 275 -23.64 27.11 -7.66
CA VAL A 275 -23.85 26.61 -6.29
C VAL A 275 -23.93 25.07 -6.28
N PHE A 276 -23.64 24.45 -5.14
CA PHE A 276 -23.81 23.00 -4.96
C PHE A 276 -25.19 22.65 -4.45
N SER A 277 -25.75 21.55 -4.95
CA SER A 277 -26.85 20.85 -4.30
C SER A 277 -26.26 19.97 -3.19
N ALA A 278 -26.73 20.14 -1.96
CA ALA A 278 -26.25 19.43 -0.79
C ALA A 278 -27.25 18.33 -0.40
N THR A 279 -26.77 17.10 -0.29
CA THR A 279 -27.53 15.96 0.22
C THR A 279 -27.03 15.60 1.62
N ALA A 280 -27.94 15.31 2.55
CA ALA A 280 -27.57 14.90 3.89
C ALA A 280 -26.69 13.64 3.87
N LEU A 281 -25.69 13.58 4.75
CA LEU A 281 -24.76 12.46 4.82
C LEU A 281 -25.47 11.11 5.03
N THR A 282 -26.53 11.09 5.84
CA THR A 282 -27.35 9.91 6.13
C THR A 282 -28.14 9.40 4.92
N SER A 283 -28.36 10.24 3.90
CA SER A 283 -29.07 9.89 2.67
C SER A 283 -28.16 9.34 1.56
N THR A 284 -26.92 8.96 1.90
CA THR A 284 -25.91 8.48 0.92
C THR A 284 -26.39 7.26 0.12
N VAL A 285 -27.11 6.34 0.75
CA VAL A 285 -27.62 5.12 0.09
C VAL A 285 -28.72 5.48 -0.89
N GLN A 286 -29.71 6.27 -0.46
CA GLN A 286 -30.81 6.69 -1.33
C GLN A 286 -30.29 7.48 -2.53
N LEU A 287 -29.35 8.42 -2.31
CA LEU A 287 -28.73 9.16 -3.41
C LEU A 287 -28.03 8.22 -4.40
N THR A 288 -27.27 7.25 -3.88
CA THR A 288 -26.57 6.28 -4.72
C THR A 288 -27.55 5.46 -5.56
N GLU A 289 -28.64 4.99 -4.96
CA GLU A 289 -29.68 4.23 -5.66
C GLU A 289 -30.38 5.07 -6.72
N THR A 290 -30.77 6.32 -6.40
CA THR A 290 -31.39 7.23 -7.37
C THR A 290 -30.48 7.47 -8.59
N VAL A 291 -29.20 7.79 -8.35
CA VAL A 291 -28.23 7.99 -9.43
C VAL A 291 -28.04 6.70 -10.24
N ARG A 292 -27.92 5.55 -9.56
CA ARG A 292 -27.72 4.24 -10.20
C ARG A 292 -28.86 3.87 -11.15
N GLU A 293 -30.10 4.04 -10.72
CA GLU A 293 -31.26 3.70 -11.57
C GLU A 293 -31.38 4.69 -12.73
N ALA A 294 -31.22 6.00 -12.50
CA ALA A 294 -31.29 6.99 -13.57
C ALA A 294 -30.20 6.82 -14.64
N VAL A 295 -28.98 6.42 -14.24
CA VAL A 295 -27.90 6.07 -15.18
C VAL A 295 -28.21 4.80 -15.95
N ALA A 296 -28.76 3.77 -15.28
CA ALA A 296 -29.12 2.51 -15.94
C ALA A 296 -30.17 2.74 -17.03
N ASP A 297 -31.20 3.53 -16.73
CA ASP A 297 -32.27 3.87 -17.68
C ASP A 297 -31.69 4.65 -18.87
N ARG A 298 -30.85 5.66 -18.61
CA ARG A 298 -30.22 6.46 -19.68
C ARG A 298 -29.27 5.63 -20.58
N LEU A 299 -28.55 4.67 -20.01
CA LEU A 299 -27.69 3.77 -20.79
C LEU A 299 -28.53 2.86 -21.70
N TYR A 300 -29.64 2.34 -21.18
CA TYR A 300 -30.56 1.49 -21.96
C TYR A 300 -31.21 2.28 -23.10
N ASP A 301 -31.69 3.50 -22.81
CA ASP A 301 -32.31 4.37 -23.81
C ASP A 301 -31.35 4.72 -24.95
N ALA A 302 -30.05 4.86 -24.65
CA ALA A 302 -29.03 5.27 -25.63
C ALA A 302 -28.44 4.10 -26.43
N LEU A 303 -28.22 2.94 -25.81
CA LEU A 303 -27.43 1.84 -26.38
C LEU A 303 -28.20 0.51 -26.48
N GLY A 304 -29.45 0.46 -26.01
CA GLY A 304 -30.31 -0.72 -26.01
C GLY A 304 -29.63 -1.94 -25.39
N GLU A 305 -29.79 -3.09 -26.03
CA GLU A 305 -29.28 -4.41 -25.58
C GLU A 305 -27.76 -4.43 -25.32
N SER A 306 -26.96 -3.64 -26.05
CA SER A 306 -25.51 -3.60 -25.82
C SER A 306 -25.09 -2.97 -24.47
N SER A 307 -25.99 -2.23 -23.81
CA SER A 307 -25.74 -1.64 -22.48
C SER A 307 -25.85 -2.62 -21.33
N ARG A 308 -26.47 -3.79 -21.52
CA ARG A 308 -26.77 -4.74 -20.43
C ARG A 308 -25.56 -5.11 -19.56
N PRO A 309 -24.35 -5.36 -20.11
CA PRO A 309 -23.18 -5.62 -19.29
C PRO A 309 -22.78 -4.42 -18.40
N MET A 310 -22.96 -3.19 -18.90
CA MET A 310 -22.68 -1.95 -18.15
C MET A 310 -23.72 -1.74 -17.05
N ILE A 311 -25.01 -1.91 -17.37
CA ILE A 311 -26.11 -1.80 -16.42
C ILE A 311 -25.98 -2.84 -15.30
N ALA A 312 -25.67 -4.10 -15.65
CA ALA A 312 -25.42 -5.14 -14.66
C ALA A 312 -24.26 -4.75 -13.74
N ALA A 313 -23.14 -4.25 -14.29
CA ALA A 313 -22.00 -3.78 -13.49
C ALA A 313 -22.36 -2.63 -12.54
N ILE A 314 -23.23 -1.71 -12.95
CA ILE A 314 -23.70 -0.56 -12.14
C ILE A 314 -24.71 -1.01 -11.07
N ARG A 315 -25.69 -1.85 -11.43
CA ARG A 315 -26.72 -2.36 -10.51
C ARG A 315 -26.19 -3.44 -9.55
N GLY A 316 -25.14 -4.15 -9.93
CA GLY A 316 -24.59 -5.28 -9.20
C GLY A 316 -25.53 -6.51 -9.17
N ARG A 317 -26.45 -6.62 -10.14
CA ARG A 317 -27.38 -7.74 -10.34
C ARG A 317 -27.69 -7.87 -11.83
N ALA A 318 -27.99 -9.08 -12.31
CA ALA A 318 -28.44 -9.30 -13.67
C ALA A 318 -29.89 -8.80 -13.86
N GLU A 319 -30.24 -8.40 -15.08
CA GLU A 319 -31.60 -7.95 -15.41
C GLU A 319 -32.60 -9.11 -15.51
N ASP A 320 -32.18 -10.25 -16.08
CA ASP A 320 -33.10 -11.32 -16.51
C ASP A 320 -32.94 -12.62 -15.69
N GLY A 321 -32.55 -12.53 -14.42
CA GLY A 321 -32.32 -13.72 -13.58
C GLY A 321 -31.06 -14.52 -13.92
N GLY A 322 -30.22 -14.00 -14.83
CA GLY A 322 -28.86 -14.51 -15.06
C GLY A 322 -27.96 -14.35 -13.84
N PRO A 323 -26.73 -14.91 -13.87
CA PRO A 323 -25.80 -14.80 -12.75
C PRO A 323 -25.45 -13.33 -12.48
N ALA A 324 -25.49 -12.94 -11.21
CA ALA A 324 -25.06 -11.60 -10.81
C ALA A 324 -23.60 -11.37 -11.20
N PRO A 325 -23.21 -10.14 -11.57
CA PRO A 325 -21.83 -9.85 -11.87
C PRO A 325 -20.96 -10.10 -10.64
N LEU A 326 -19.77 -10.63 -10.88
CA LEU A 326 -18.76 -10.85 -9.85
C LEU A 326 -18.46 -9.52 -9.15
N LEU A 327 -18.09 -9.57 -7.86
CA LEU A 327 -17.78 -8.35 -7.11
C LEU A 327 -16.70 -7.49 -7.79
N ARG A 328 -15.74 -8.14 -8.46
CA ARG A 328 -14.69 -7.47 -9.24
C ARG A 328 -15.23 -6.65 -10.41
N ASP A 329 -16.37 -7.03 -11.00
CA ASP A 329 -16.95 -6.40 -12.19
C ASP A 329 -17.79 -5.15 -11.89
N ARG A 330 -18.07 -4.87 -10.63
CA ARG A 330 -19.05 -3.85 -10.25
C ARG A 330 -18.45 -2.45 -10.27
N VAL A 331 -19.19 -1.50 -10.83
CA VAL A 331 -18.88 -0.07 -10.77
C VAL A 331 -19.14 0.43 -9.35
N ARG A 332 -18.22 1.23 -8.80
CA ARG A 332 -18.39 1.85 -7.49
C ARG A 332 -18.89 3.28 -7.64
N LEU A 333 -20.00 3.56 -7.00
CA LEU A 333 -20.55 4.90 -6.84
C LEU A 333 -20.23 5.34 -5.42
N ILE A 334 -19.40 6.37 -5.29
CA ILE A 334 -18.83 6.83 -4.01
C ILE A 334 -19.27 8.28 -3.81
N PRO A 335 -20.41 8.53 -3.14
CA PRO A 335 -20.79 9.87 -2.74
C PRO A 335 -19.74 10.46 -1.80
N LEU A 336 -19.19 11.62 -2.17
CA LEU A 336 -18.13 12.29 -1.42
C LEU A 336 -18.72 13.42 -0.56
N PRO A 337 -18.70 13.26 0.78
CA PRO A 337 -19.00 14.36 1.69
C PRO A 337 -17.91 15.43 1.64
N SER A 338 -18.29 16.69 1.84
CA SER A 338 -17.31 17.77 1.96
C SER A 338 -16.52 17.65 3.27
N ILE A 339 -15.19 17.59 3.17
CA ILE A 339 -14.25 17.56 4.31
C ILE A 339 -13.08 18.54 4.08
N GLY A 340 -12.14 18.62 5.02
CA GLY A 340 -10.90 19.40 4.88
C GLY A 340 -10.77 20.63 5.78
N HIS A 341 -11.85 21.08 6.41
CA HIS A 341 -11.84 22.12 7.45
C HIS A 341 -12.70 21.74 8.65
N THR A 342 -12.31 22.18 9.85
CA THR A 342 -12.95 21.84 11.13
C THR A 342 -14.43 22.24 11.22
N HIS A 343 -14.86 23.24 10.46
CA HIS A 343 -16.24 23.74 10.44
C HIS A 343 -17.02 23.33 9.18
N THR A 344 -16.49 22.43 8.36
CA THR A 344 -17.20 21.97 7.16
C THR A 344 -18.39 21.08 7.54
N ASP A 345 -19.54 21.32 6.92
CA ASP A 345 -20.69 20.42 6.98
C ASP A 345 -20.48 19.24 6.03
N PRO A 346 -20.49 17.98 6.52
CA PRO A 346 -20.18 16.79 5.72
C PRO A 346 -21.33 16.35 4.82
N SER A 347 -22.16 17.27 4.35
CA SER A 347 -23.13 17.00 3.29
C SER A 347 -22.43 16.63 1.99
N ILE A 348 -23.09 15.73 1.26
CA ILE A 348 -22.65 15.18 -0.01
C ILE A 348 -22.97 16.18 -1.11
N ARG A 349 -21.94 16.54 -1.87
CA ARG A 349 -22.05 17.48 -3.02
C ARG A 349 -21.50 16.88 -4.30
N ARG A 350 -20.91 15.68 -4.21
CA ARG A 350 -20.18 15.05 -5.30
C ARG A 350 -20.36 13.55 -5.26
N VAL A 351 -20.27 12.91 -6.42
CA VAL A 351 -20.24 11.46 -6.57
C VAL A 351 -19.02 11.11 -7.40
N LEU A 352 -18.11 10.33 -6.83
CA LEU A 352 -16.99 9.74 -7.54
C LEU A 352 -17.45 8.40 -8.11
N VAL A 353 -17.24 8.20 -9.42
CA VAL A 353 -17.58 6.97 -10.12
C VAL A 353 -16.28 6.29 -10.49
N GLU A 354 -16.07 5.07 -9.98
CA GLU A 354 -14.89 4.25 -10.25
C GLU A 354 -15.30 2.99 -11.03
N VAL A 355 -14.71 2.80 -12.21
CA VAL A 355 -14.94 1.65 -13.07
C VAL A 355 -13.78 0.67 -12.89
N PRO A 356 -14.03 -0.63 -12.65
CA PRO A 356 -12.95 -1.62 -12.49
C PRO A 356 -11.93 -1.56 -13.63
N ALA A 357 -10.64 -1.65 -13.30
CA ALA A 357 -9.55 -1.46 -14.26
C ALA A 357 -9.65 -2.39 -15.49
N HIS A 358 -10.07 -3.65 -15.30
CA HIS A 358 -10.28 -4.60 -16.40
C HIS A 358 -11.55 -4.37 -17.22
N ARG A 359 -12.35 -3.36 -16.89
CA ARG A 359 -13.49 -2.87 -17.69
C ARG A 359 -13.26 -1.45 -18.21
N GLY A 360 -12.03 -0.97 -18.19
CA GLY A 360 -11.68 0.40 -18.56
C GLY A 360 -12.09 0.80 -19.98
N ALA A 361 -12.26 -0.17 -20.89
CA ALA A 361 -12.76 0.09 -22.26
C ALA A 361 -14.17 0.71 -22.28
N TYR A 362 -15.01 0.45 -21.29
CA TYR A 362 -16.38 0.98 -21.18
C TYR A 362 -16.46 2.23 -20.28
N ALA A 363 -15.34 2.71 -19.74
CA ALA A 363 -15.35 3.73 -18.71
C ALA A 363 -15.95 5.06 -19.19
N GLU A 364 -15.61 5.51 -20.40
CA GLU A 364 -16.15 6.77 -20.93
C GLU A 364 -17.64 6.68 -21.32
N ASP A 365 -18.12 5.52 -21.79
CA ASP A 365 -19.56 5.30 -22.02
C ASP A 365 -20.34 5.39 -20.70
N ILE A 366 -19.79 4.79 -19.64
CA ILE A 366 -20.32 4.90 -18.29
C ILE A 366 -20.30 6.35 -17.84
N PHE A 367 -19.16 7.05 -17.91
CA PHE A 367 -19.04 8.45 -17.47
C PHE A 367 -19.93 9.42 -18.25
N TRP A 368 -20.15 9.16 -19.54
CA TRP A 368 -21.09 9.90 -20.37
C TRP A 368 -22.51 9.85 -19.80
N ALA A 369 -22.96 8.68 -19.34
CA ALA A 369 -24.31 8.52 -18.79
C ALA A 369 -24.54 9.31 -17.49
N PHE A 370 -23.49 9.58 -16.71
CA PHE A 370 -23.57 10.47 -15.55
C PHE A 370 -23.57 11.96 -15.95
N SER A 371 -22.90 12.32 -17.05
CA SER A 371 -22.72 13.72 -17.43
C SER A 371 -24.02 14.37 -17.90
N GLY A 372 -24.42 15.46 -17.26
CA GLY A 372 -25.67 16.16 -17.53
C GLY A 372 -26.92 15.40 -17.12
N LEU A 373 -26.79 14.37 -16.26
CA LEU A 373 -27.94 13.60 -15.81
C LEU A 373 -28.77 14.42 -14.82
N GLU A 374 -30.02 14.71 -15.17
CA GLU A 374 -30.99 15.34 -14.28
C GLU A 374 -31.65 14.29 -13.38
N LEU A 375 -31.77 14.60 -12.08
CA LEU A 375 -32.40 13.77 -11.07
C LEU A 375 -32.98 14.61 -9.94
N ALA A 376 -33.86 14.02 -9.13
CA ALA A 376 -34.26 14.58 -7.84
C ALA A 376 -33.40 13.99 -6.72
N THR A 377 -32.80 14.82 -5.87
CA THR A 377 -32.09 14.34 -4.67
C THR A 377 -33.06 13.62 -3.73
N PRO A 378 -32.58 12.85 -2.74
CA PRO A 378 -33.46 12.24 -1.73
C PRO A 378 -34.35 13.24 -0.97
N ALA A 379 -33.97 14.52 -0.93
CA ALA A 379 -34.77 15.60 -0.35
C ALA A 379 -35.81 16.18 -1.34
N GLY A 380 -35.94 15.61 -2.54
CA GLY A 380 -36.82 16.09 -3.60
C GLY A 380 -36.30 17.32 -4.36
N THR A 381 -35.06 17.74 -4.13
CA THR A 381 -34.49 18.92 -4.79
C THR A 381 -33.97 18.55 -6.19
N PRO A 382 -34.34 19.29 -7.25
CA PRO A 382 -33.76 19.06 -8.58
C PRO A 382 -32.24 19.23 -8.58
N ALA A 383 -31.54 18.28 -9.19
CA ALA A 383 -30.10 18.30 -9.35
C ALA A 383 -29.70 17.79 -10.73
N VAL A 384 -28.56 18.26 -11.23
CA VAL A 384 -27.87 17.75 -12.41
C VAL A 384 -26.47 17.34 -12.00
N LEU A 385 -26.00 16.19 -12.51
CA LEU A 385 -24.63 15.74 -12.35
C LEU A 385 -23.73 16.38 -13.42
N VAL A 386 -22.69 17.08 -12.99
CA VAL A 386 -21.74 17.74 -13.87
C VAL A 386 -20.35 17.19 -13.64
N ARG A 387 -19.68 16.72 -14.70
CA ARG A 387 -18.29 16.22 -14.62
C ARG A 387 -17.38 17.36 -14.11
N ALA A 388 -16.62 17.08 -13.06
CA ALA A 388 -15.73 18.04 -12.44
C ALA A 388 -14.30 17.90 -12.97
N ASP A 389 -13.67 19.04 -13.30
CA ASP A 389 -12.23 19.12 -13.55
C ASP A 389 -11.44 19.29 -12.25
N ASP A 390 -12.03 19.94 -11.24
CA ASP A 390 -11.41 20.10 -9.92
C ASP A 390 -11.53 18.82 -9.10
N THR A 391 -10.40 18.15 -8.91
CA THR A 391 -10.28 16.89 -8.15
C THR A 391 -9.69 17.10 -6.75
N SER A 392 -9.55 18.35 -6.29
CA SER A 392 -9.00 18.70 -4.98
C SER A 392 -9.71 17.97 -3.83
N MET A 393 -11.04 17.85 -3.90
CA MET A 393 -11.83 17.14 -2.88
C MET A 393 -11.44 15.66 -2.77
N VAL A 394 -11.13 14.99 -3.88
CA VAL A 394 -10.73 13.58 -3.91
C VAL A 394 -9.41 13.38 -3.15
N GLN A 395 -8.51 14.37 -3.17
CA GLN A 395 -7.22 14.29 -2.48
C GLN A 395 -7.37 14.13 -0.96
N HIS A 396 -8.46 14.64 -0.37
CA HIS A 396 -8.76 14.44 1.05
C HIS A 396 -9.10 12.98 1.40
N PHE A 397 -9.41 12.13 0.42
CA PHE A 397 -9.74 10.71 0.63
C PHE A 397 -8.63 9.76 0.16
N VAL A 398 -7.73 10.21 -0.73
CA VAL A 398 -6.63 9.40 -1.28
C VAL A 398 -5.43 9.32 -0.33
N GLY A 399 -5.28 10.29 0.58
CA GLY A 399 -4.06 10.49 1.34
C GLY A 399 -3.00 11.20 0.50
N HIS A 400 -1.81 11.45 1.06
CA HIS A 400 -0.79 12.26 0.37
C HIS A 400 -0.30 11.57 -0.92
N GLN A 401 -0.23 12.33 -2.03
CA GLN A 401 0.08 11.85 -3.39
C GLN A 401 1.36 11.02 -3.54
N HIS A 402 2.29 11.10 -2.59
CA HIS A 402 3.57 10.39 -2.59
C HIS A 402 3.73 9.37 -1.46
N ALA A 403 2.96 9.48 -0.38
CA ALA A 403 3.20 8.73 0.86
C ALA A 403 2.07 7.79 1.25
N GLY A 404 0.82 8.02 0.82
CA GLY A 404 -0.35 7.32 1.37
C GLY A 404 -0.68 7.79 2.79
N CYS A 405 -1.43 6.99 3.54
CA CYS A 405 -1.76 7.21 4.94
C CYS A 405 -1.84 5.86 5.67
N SER A 406 -1.43 5.80 6.95
CA SER A 406 -1.45 4.58 7.75
C SER A 406 -2.68 4.45 8.64
N VAL A 407 -3.40 5.55 8.92
CA VAL A 407 -4.57 5.56 9.81
C VAL A 407 -5.81 6.03 9.05
N PHE A 408 -6.91 5.30 9.16
CA PHE A 408 -8.16 5.64 8.49
C PHE A 408 -9.34 5.56 9.43
N HIS A 409 -10.24 6.53 9.33
CA HIS A 409 -11.53 6.54 10.03
C HIS A 409 -12.67 6.50 9.03
N SER A 410 -13.68 5.66 9.28
CA SER A 410 -14.90 5.68 8.48
C SER A 410 -15.67 7.00 8.66
N ILE A 411 -16.07 7.64 7.56
CA ILE A 411 -17.00 8.80 7.58
C ILE A 411 -18.46 8.35 7.33
N THR A 412 -18.65 7.31 6.52
CA THR A 412 -19.92 6.57 6.44
C THR A 412 -19.72 5.18 7.06
N PRO A 413 -20.69 4.65 7.82
CA PRO A 413 -20.51 3.40 8.55
C PRO A 413 -20.27 2.22 7.60
N VAL A 414 -19.47 1.28 8.05
CA VAL A 414 -19.19 0.01 7.38
C VAL A 414 -20.31 -0.98 7.70
N VAL A 415 -20.86 -1.61 6.67
CA VAL A 415 -21.83 -2.70 6.82
C VAL A 415 -21.08 -4.02 6.99
N LEU A 416 -21.24 -4.67 8.15
CA LEU A 416 -20.60 -5.96 8.46
C LEU A 416 -21.64 -7.10 8.44
N PRO A 417 -21.28 -8.34 8.05
CA PRO A 417 -22.19 -9.49 7.99
C PRO A 417 -22.81 -9.86 9.35
N GLU A 418 -22.07 -9.71 10.44
CA GLU A 418 -22.54 -10.07 11.78
C GLU A 418 -23.42 -8.97 12.39
N ALA A 419 -24.63 -9.35 12.80
CA ALA A 419 -25.60 -8.44 13.40
C ALA A 419 -25.59 -8.56 14.93
N ARG A 420 -25.53 -7.41 15.61
CA ARG A 420 -25.71 -7.28 17.06
C ARG A 420 -27.05 -7.88 17.52
N ARG A 421 -27.11 -8.47 18.72
CA ARG A 421 -28.39 -8.92 19.33
C ARG A 421 -29.34 -7.73 19.53
N ARG A 422 -30.59 -7.87 19.07
CA ARG A 422 -31.70 -6.91 19.23
C ARG A 422 -32.06 -6.76 20.72
N ILE A 423 -32.10 -5.51 21.21
CA ILE A 423 -32.73 -5.16 22.49
C ILE A 423 -34.07 -4.50 22.16
N ASP A 424 -35.14 -4.97 22.81
CA ASP A 424 -36.46 -4.36 22.69
C ASP A 424 -36.47 -3.00 23.41
N PRO A 425 -36.89 -1.89 22.75
CA PRO A 425 -36.99 -0.58 23.38
C PRO A 425 -37.81 -0.57 24.67
N ALA A 426 -38.76 -1.48 24.84
CA ALA A 426 -39.57 -1.61 26.05
C ALA A 426 -38.82 -2.24 27.26
N LYS A 427 -37.61 -2.78 27.06
CA LYS A 427 -36.81 -3.50 28.09
C LYS A 427 -35.40 -2.95 28.28
N ILE A 428 -35.16 -1.69 27.92
CA ILE A 428 -33.83 -1.04 27.99
C ILE A 428 -33.26 -1.06 29.42
N GLN A 429 -34.09 -0.90 30.46
CA GLN A 429 -33.64 -0.92 31.86
C GLN A 429 -33.32 -2.32 32.39
N GLU A 430 -33.87 -3.39 31.80
CA GLU A 430 -33.68 -4.79 32.24
C GLU A 430 -32.62 -5.55 31.42
N GLN A 431 -32.27 -5.07 30.22
CA GLN A 431 -31.35 -5.73 29.27
C GLN A 431 -30.11 -4.88 28.97
N THR A 432 -29.57 -4.21 29.97
CA THR A 432 -28.29 -3.50 29.82
C THR A 432 -27.20 -4.55 29.57
N LYS A 433 -26.62 -4.56 28.36
CA LYS A 433 -25.59 -5.55 28.00
C LYS A 433 -24.41 -5.43 28.95
N GLY A 434 -23.98 -6.55 29.50
CA GLY A 434 -22.76 -6.62 30.30
C GLY A 434 -21.54 -6.24 29.47
N ALA A 435 -20.47 -5.79 30.12
CA ALA A 435 -19.21 -5.45 29.46
C ALA A 435 -18.64 -6.61 28.61
N GLY A 436 -18.86 -7.87 29.04
CA GLY A 436 -18.46 -9.08 28.30
C GLY A 436 -19.18 -9.26 26.96
N GLU A 437 -20.52 -9.14 26.93
CA GLU A 437 -21.30 -9.26 25.68
C GLU A 437 -20.91 -8.15 24.69
N ARG A 438 -20.58 -6.95 25.18
CA ARG A 438 -20.08 -5.86 24.33
C ARG A 438 -18.72 -6.17 23.71
N LEU A 439 -17.79 -6.73 24.50
CA LEU A 439 -16.46 -7.12 24.02
C LEU A 439 -16.53 -8.22 22.96
N GLU A 440 -17.42 -9.20 23.13
CA GLU A 440 -17.64 -10.26 22.14
C GLU A 440 -18.19 -9.70 20.82
N GLU A 441 -19.18 -8.80 20.88
CA GLU A 441 -19.74 -8.15 19.70
C GLU A 441 -18.71 -7.27 18.96
N GLU A 442 -17.86 -6.55 19.69
CA GLU A 442 -16.77 -5.76 19.13
C GLU A 442 -15.70 -6.68 18.49
N SER A 443 -15.38 -7.82 19.12
CA SER A 443 -14.42 -8.78 18.59
C SER A 443 -14.90 -9.45 17.29
N LEU A 444 -16.17 -9.85 17.23
CA LEU A 444 -16.80 -10.35 16.01
C LEU A 444 -16.74 -9.30 14.89
N ALA A 445 -17.18 -8.06 15.18
CA ALA A 445 -17.11 -6.97 14.21
C ALA A 445 -15.67 -6.70 13.71
N GLN A 446 -14.65 -6.76 14.59
CA GLN A 446 -13.24 -6.67 14.18
C GLN A 446 -12.84 -7.80 13.22
N HIS A 447 -13.30 -9.04 13.46
CA HIS A 447 -13.07 -10.16 12.55
C HIS A 447 -13.75 -9.93 11.19
N ALA A 448 -15.01 -9.48 11.18
CA ALA A 448 -15.74 -9.16 9.97
C ALA A 448 -15.10 -8.03 9.15
N VAL A 449 -14.45 -7.06 9.81
CA VAL A 449 -13.66 -6.01 9.15
C VAL A 449 -12.49 -6.61 8.35
N LEU A 450 -11.83 -7.65 8.85
CA LEU A 450 -10.75 -8.32 8.10
C LEU A 450 -11.27 -8.98 6.81
N GLN A 451 -12.46 -9.57 6.84
CA GLN A 451 -13.13 -10.11 5.65
C GLN A 451 -13.47 -8.97 4.67
N ALA A 452 -14.02 -7.86 5.20
CA ALA A 452 -14.40 -6.70 4.42
C ALA A 452 -13.21 -6.06 3.68
N LEU A 453 -12.03 -6.01 4.31
CA LEU A 453 -10.77 -5.55 3.72
C LEU A 453 -10.32 -6.43 2.56
N ARG A 454 -10.34 -7.76 2.73
CA ARG A 454 -10.01 -8.70 1.64
C ARG A 454 -10.95 -8.54 0.45
N HIS A 455 -12.25 -8.44 0.70
CA HIS A 455 -13.23 -8.18 -0.36
C HIS A 455 -13.04 -6.81 -1.05
N ALA A 456 -12.35 -5.86 -0.41
CA ALA A 456 -12.00 -4.58 -1.03
C ALA A 456 -10.68 -4.63 -1.82
N GLY A 457 -9.96 -5.75 -1.81
CA GLY A 457 -8.63 -5.90 -2.40
C GLY A 457 -7.51 -5.31 -1.53
N ILE A 458 -7.77 -5.10 -0.23
CA ILE A 458 -6.77 -4.61 0.73
C ILE A 458 -6.20 -5.83 1.46
N ASP A 459 -5.03 -6.25 1.00
CA ASP A 459 -4.39 -7.49 1.43
C ASP A 459 -3.54 -7.29 2.70
N GLN A 460 -3.26 -6.04 3.08
CA GLN A 460 -2.54 -5.74 4.30
C GLN A 460 -3.44 -5.91 5.53
N ARG A 461 -3.02 -6.76 6.47
CA ARG A 461 -3.65 -6.82 7.79
C ARG A 461 -3.34 -5.55 8.60
N PRO A 462 -4.36 -4.87 9.16
CA PRO A 462 -4.14 -3.73 10.03
C PRO A 462 -3.47 -4.18 11.34
N SER A 463 -2.63 -3.33 11.92
CA SER A 463 -2.06 -3.51 13.26
C SER A 463 -3.08 -3.28 14.36
N THR A 464 -4.06 -2.42 14.10
CA THR A 464 -5.10 -2.03 15.06
C THR A 464 -6.43 -1.90 14.34
N ILE A 465 -7.50 -2.44 14.93
CA ILE A 465 -8.88 -2.26 14.48
C ILE A 465 -9.69 -1.81 15.68
N ARG A 466 -10.38 -0.67 15.55
CA ARG A 466 -11.35 -0.20 16.54
C ARG A 466 -12.70 -0.02 15.87
N VAL A 467 -13.75 -0.46 16.54
CA VAL A 467 -15.14 -0.36 16.06
C VAL A 467 -15.99 0.38 17.08
N GLN A 468 -16.89 1.23 16.62
CA GLN A 468 -17.80 2.00 17.48
C GLN A 468 -19.06 2.44 16.73
N ARG A 469 -20.04 3.01 17.43
CA ARG A 469 -21.32 3.47 16.85
C ARG A 469 -21.34 4.99 16.66
N GLU A 470 -20.57 5.68 17.48
CA GLU A 470 -20.31 7.11 17.42
C GLU A 470 -19.39 7.44 16.24
N PRO A 471 -19.59 8.58 15.55
CA PRO A 471 -18.66 9.00 14.51
C PRO A 471 -17.30 9.35 15.11
N PHE A 472 -16.23 9.19 14.32
CA PHE A 472 -14.88 9.66 14.70
C PHE A 472 -14.72 11.17 14.51
N GLN A 473 -15.56 11.79 13.69
CA GLN A 473 -15.50 13.23 13.38
C GLN A 473 -16.56 14.00 14.17
N GLY A 474 -16.21 15.20 14.65
CA GLY A 474 -17.11 16.01 15.47
C GLY A 474 -18.43 16.41 14.83
N ARG A 475 -18.50 16.46 13.49
CA ARG A 475 -19.74 16.70 12.71
C ARG A 475 -20.29 15.47 12.00
N GLY A 476 -19.75 14.28 12.31
CA GLY A 476 -20.26 13.03 11.75
C GLY A 476 -21.64 12.66 12.30
N GLN A 477 -22.22 11.59 11.78
CA GLN A 477 -23.52 11.07 12.18
C GLN A 477 -23.34 9.68 12.80
N ARG A 478 -24.21 9.29 13.73
CA ARG A 478 -24.17 7.94 14.33
C ARG A 478 -24.47 6.88 13.29
N ALA A 479 -23.88 5.70 13.46
CA ALA A 479 -24.01 4.61 12.49
C ALA A 479 -25.46 4.19 12.23
N GLU A 480 -26.33 4.20 13.25
CA GLU A 480 -27.75 3.83 13.12
C GLU A 480 -28.54 4.77 12.21
N SER A 481 -28.15 6.04 12.12
CA SER A 481 -28.85 7.05 11.32
C SER A 481 -28.75 6.79 9.81
N PHE A 482 -27.87 5.89 9.39
CA PHE A 482 -27.72 5.48 7.98
C PHE A 482 -28.58 4.25 7.62
N ALA A 483 -29.31 3.66 8.58
CA ALA A 483 -30.13 2.47 8.31
C ALA A 483 -31.50 2.81 7.69
N GLU A 484 -32.04 3.99 7.98
CA GLU A 484 -33.38 4.38 7.59
C GLU A 484 -33.56 4.39 6.06
N GLY A 485 -34.62 3.75 5.58
CA GLY A 485 -34.91 3.66 4.14
C GLY A 485 -33.94 2.79 3.35
N THR A 486 -33.08 2.00 4.01
CA THR A 486 -32.10 1.13 3.36
C THR A 486 -32.39 -0.35 3.64
N ARG A 487 -31.77 -1.24 2.86
CA ARG A 487 -31.80 -2.69 3.12
C ARG A 487 -30.93 -3.14 4.30
N PHE A 488 -30.18 -2.23 4.91
CA PHE A 488 -29.17 -2.56 5.92
C PHE A 488 -29.73 -2.37 7.33
N ALA A 489 -29.74 -3.46 8.11
CA ALA A 489 -30.13 -3.41 9.51
C ALA A 489 -29.14 -2.54 10.31
N LYS A 490 -29.66 -1.67 11.18
CA LYS A 490 -28.84 -0.75 12.00
C LYS A 490 -27.81 -1.49 12.85
N GLU A 491 -28.09 -2.72 13.24
CA GLU A 491 -27.22 -3.59 14.04
C GLU A 491 -25.94 -4.00 13.32
N ARG A 492 -25.91 -3.88 11.98
CA ARG A 492 -24.77 -4.23 11.12
C ARG A 492 -23.86 -3.06 10.78
N LEU A 493 -24.24 -1.84 11.14
CA LEU A 493 -23.54 -0.59 10.78
C LEU A 493 -22.53 -0.19 11.86
N TRP A 494 -21.25 -0.11 11.52
CA TRP A 494 -20.19 0.26 12.46
C TRP A 494 -19.30 1.33 11.90
N HIS A 495 -18.91 2.30 12.72
CA HIS A 495 -17.75 3.12 12.42
C HIS A 495 -16.48 2.33 12.74
N VAL A 496 -15.51 2.39 11.85
CA VAL A 496 -14.27 1.63 11.93
C VAL A 496 -13.07 2.58 11.86
N GLU A 497 -12.11 2.36 12.75
CA GLU A 497 -10.74 2.88 12.67
C GLU A 497 -9.80 1.74 12.30
N LEU A 498 -8.92 2.01 11.34
CA LEU A 498 -7.90 1.07 10.87
C LEU A 498 -6.53 1.72 10.97
N GLN A 499 -5.58 1.00 11.54
CA GLN A 499 -4.17 1.37 11.48
C GLN A 499 -3.39 0.30 10.72
N PHE A 500 -2.63 0.71 9.71
CA PHE A 500 -1.80 -0.15 8.90
C PHE A 500 -0.33 0.10 9.18
N ARG A 501 0.49 -0.97 9.18
CA ARG A 501 1.95 -0.85 9.31
C ARG A 501 2.62 -0.14 8.13
N ARG A 502 1.94 -0.10 6.98
CA ARG A 502 2.41 0.55 5.76
C ARG A 502 1.31 1.49 5.29
N PRO A 503 1.65 2.68 4.81
CA PRO A 503 0.65 3.59 4.28
C PRO A 503 -0.11 2.98 3.08
N LEU A 504 -1.43 3.14 3.06
CA LEU A 504 -2.29 2.83 1.92
C LEU A 504 -2.71 4.12 1.21
N ARG A 505 -3.06 4.00 -0.07
CA ARG A 505 -3.69 5.09 -0.82
C ARG A 505 -5.17 4.80 -0.94
N GLY A 506 -5.98 5.82 -0.69
CA GLY A 506 -7.43 5.76 -0.86
C GLY A 506 -7.91 6.17 -2.25
N PRO A 507 -9.21 6.42 -2.43
CA PRO A 507 -10.25 6.29 -1.40
C PRO A 507 -10.43 4.82 -0.97
N ILE A 508 -10.48 4.57 0.34
CA ILE A 508 -10.76 3.23 0.88
C ILE A 508 -12.26 3.11 1.13
N VAL A 509 -12.90 2.08 0.57
CA VAL A 509 -14.31 1.76 0.79
C VAL A 509 -14.45 0.27 1.09
N ILE A 510 -15.01 -0.08 2.25
CA ILE A 510 -15.10 -1.47 2.73
C ILE A 510 -16.52 -1.85 3.17
N GLY A 511 -16.77 -3.16 3.30
CA GLY A 511 -18.03 -3.72 3.78
C GLY A 511 -19.09 -3.92 2.69
N ASP A 512 -20.23 -4.47 3.07
CA ASP A 512 -21.31 -4.85 2.12
C ASP A 512 -22.00 -3.65 1.47
N GLY A 513 -21.83 -2.47 2.08
CA GLY A 513 -22.34 -1.20 1.61
C GLY A 513 -21.43 -0.46 0.61
N ARG A 514 -20.25 -1.02 0.26
CA ARG A 514 -19.23 -0.35 -0.57
C ARG A 514 -19.67 0.04 -1.99
N PHE A 515 -20.78 -0.53 -2.47
CA PHE A 515 -21.38 -0.23 -3.78
C PHE A 515 -22.65 0.63 -3.66
N LEU A 516 -22.99 1.08 -2.45
CA LEU A 516 -24.20 1.82 -2.10
C LEU A 516 -23.88 3.06 -1.27
N GLY A 517 -22.67 3.61 -1.41
CA GLY A 517 -22.26 4.84 -0.72
C GLY A 517 -21.95 4.71 0.78
N LEU A 518 -21.78 3.49 1.30
CA LEU A 518 -21.39 3.21 2.69
C LEU A 518 -19.98 2.63 2.80
N GLY A 519 -19.40 2.74 4.00
CA GLY A 519 -18.07 2.22 4.33
C GLY A 519 -16.90 3.05 3.79
N LEU A 520 -17.14 4.32 3.43
CA LEU A 520 -16.11 5.24 2.98
C LEU A 520 -15.21 5.64 4.15
N MET A 521 -13.91 5.55 3.94
CA MET A 521 -12.88 5.89 4.91
C MET A 521 -12.19 7.21 4.56
N VAL A 522 -11.78 7.95 5.59
CA VAL A 522 -11.03 9.19 5.50
C VAL A 522 -9.65 8.97 6.13
N PRO A 523 -8.55 9.23 5.38
CA PRO A 523 -7.20 9.19 5.93
C PRO A 523 -7.08 10.19 7.08
N GLN A 524 -6.46 9.76 8.16
CA GLN A 524 -6.08 10.65 9.25
C GLN A 524 -4.64 11.05 9.02
N ASP A 525 -4.39 12.34 8.78
CA ASP A 525 -3.05 12.92 8.66
C ASP A 525 -2.36 12.92 10.04
N ALA A 526 -2.15 11.73 10.62
CA ALA A 526 -1.24 11.51 11.73
C ALA A 526 0.13 11.26 11.11
N PHE A 527 0.76 12.32 10.62
CA PHE A 527 2.16 12.20 10.21
C PHE A 527 2.96 11.74 11.41
N ALA A 528 3.70 10.64 11.25
CA ALA A 528 4.60 10.17 12.28
C ALA A 528 5.62 11.29 12.59
N ARG A 529 5.41 11.98 13.71
CA ARG A 529 6.40 12.91 14.28
C ARG A 529 7.58 12.14 14.88
N VAL A 530 7.43 10.82 15.02
CA VAL A 530 8.43 9.89 15.53
C VAL A 530 8.50 8.66 14.64
N PHE A 531 9.69 8.33 14.13
CA PHE A 531 9.96 7.06 13.44
C PHE A 531 10.95 6.25 14.26
N ALA A 532 10.61 5.02 14.61
CA ALA A 532 11.49 4.15 15.39
C ALA A 532 11.78 2.83 14.68
N PHE A 533 13.03 2.40 14.78
CA PHE A 533 13.55 1.19 14.16
C PHE A 533 14.37 0.41 15.17
N ARG A 534 13.87 -0.76 15.57
CA ARG A 534 14.63 -1.69 16.42
C ARG A 534 15.77 -2.30 15.61
N ILE A 535 16.95 -2.34 16.22
CA ILE A 535 18.12 -2.98 15.63
C ILE A 535 18.04 -4.47 15.98
N VAL A 536 17.85 -5.33 14.97
CA VAL A 536 17.67 -6.77 15.20
C VAL A 536 18.94 -7.59 14.95
N ASP A 537 19.89 -7.06 14.19
CA ASP A 537 21.14 -7.75 13.87
C ASP A 537 22.22 -6.77 13.38
N GLY A 538 23.48 -7.20 13.41
CA GLY A 538 24.62 -6.55 12.73
C GLY A 538 25.26 -5.36 13.46
N LEU A 539 24.82 -5.06 14.69
CA LEU A 539 25.41 -3.99 15.51
C LEU A 539 26.74 -4.43 16.13
N SER A 540 27.80 -3.68 15.85
CA SER A 540 29.11 -3.90 16.46
C SER A 540 29.08 -3.58 17.96
N PRO A 541 29.66 -4.41 18.84
CA PRO A 541 29.79 -4.10 20.26
C PRO A 541 30.60 -2.82 20.55
N LYS A 542 31.42 -2.37 19.60
CA LYS A 542 32.22 -1.13 19.69
C LYS A 542 31.51 0.09 19.07
N ALA A 543 30.26 -0.07 18.64
CA ALA A 543 29.50 1.01 18.02
C ALA A 543 29.29 2.17 19.01
N ARG A 544 29.43 3.40 18.50
CA ARG A 544 29.15 4.63 19.26
C ARG A 544 27.88 5.25 18.71
N SER A 545 27.05 5.81 19.58
CA SER A 545 25.80 6.51 19.20
C SER A 545 26.05 7.58 18.15
N GLU A 546 27.11 8.40 18.28
CA GLU A 546 27.48 9.44 17.30
C GLU A 546 27.70 8.88 15.88
N SER A 547 28.36 7.73 15.77
CA SER A 547 28.64 7.09 14.48
C SER A 547 27.35 6.51 13.88
N LEU A 548 26.50 5.92 14.71
CA LEU A 548 25.19 5.40 14.31
C LEU A 548 24.26 6.51 13.83
N THR A 549 24.12 7.61 14.57
CA THR A 549 23.25 8.73 14.22
C THR A 549 23.76 9.48 12.98
N THR A 550 25.08 9.55 12.78
CA THR A 550 25.67 10.10 11.55
C THR A 550 25.35 9.24 10.33
N ALA A 551 25.49 7.92 10.45
CA ALA A 551 25.11 6.97 9.39
C ALA A 551 23.61 7.03 9.10
N LEU A 552 22.78 7.03 10.16
CA LEU A 552 21.33 7.18 10.08
C LEU A 552 20.96 8.46 9.32
N ARG A 553 21.52 9.60 9.71
CA ARG A 553 21.26 10.89 9.03
C ARG A 553 21.59 10.84 7.55
N ARG A 554 22.73 10.27 7.17
CA ARG A 554 23.13 10.12 5.75
C ARG A 554 22.16 9.22 5.00
N ALA A 555 21.77 8.08 5.58
CA ALA A 555 20.82 7.16 4.99
C ALA A 555 19.44 7.81 4.79
N VAL A 556 18.94 8.53 5.81
CA VAL A 556 17.66 9.26 5.73
C VAL A 556 17.70 10.32 4.63
N GLN A 557 18.79 11.08 4.53
CA GLN A 557 18.96 12.06 3.46
C GLN A 557 18.99 11.43 2.08
N ALA A 558 19.69 10.31 1.90
CA ALA A 558 19.72 9.58 0.63
C ALA A 558 18.32 9.05 0.24
N ARG A 559 17.56 8.51 1.20
CA ARG A 559 16.20 8.02 0.97
C ARG A 559 15.22 9.16 0.66
N VAL A 560 15.33 10.29 1.35
CA VAL A 560 14.54 11.49 1.02
C VAL A 560 14.89 11.99 -0.38
N GLN A 561 16.18 12.02 -0.75
CA GLN A 561 16.64 12.40 -2.10
C GLN A 561 16.06 11.48 -3.19
N GLU A 562 15.91 10.18 -2.91
CA GLU A 562 15.27 9.22 -3.82
C GLU A 562 13.78 9.56 -4.05
N VAL A 563 13.07 9.97 -3.00
CA VAL A 563 11.65 10.37 -3.09
C VAL A 563 11.47 11.67 -3.87
N ILE A 564 12.31 12.68 -3.63
CA ILE A 564 12.18 14.02 -4.26
C ILE A 564 12.88 14.15 -5.62
N GLY A 565 13.69 13.14 -6.01
CA GLY A 565 14.48 13.14 -7.24
C GLY A 565 15.85 13.83 -7.10
N SER A 566 16.85 13.38 -7.85
CA SER A 566 18.28 13.76 -7.69
C SER A 566 18.62 15.25 -7.87
N GLY A 567 17.78 16.02 -8.56
CA GLY A 567 17.95 17.46 -8.76
C GLY A 567 17.30 18.34 -7.69
N ALA A 568 16.43 17.78 -6.84
CA ALA A 568 15.72 18.56 -5.84
C ALA A 568 16.54 18.73 -4.56
N ARG A 569 16.41 19.87 -3.90
CA ARG A 569 17.13 20.15 -2.65
C ARG A 569 16.44 19.49 -1.47
N ILE A 570 17.21 18.77 -0.64
CA ILE A 570 16.71 18.19 0.62
C ILE A 570 16.16 19.30 1.55
N PRO A 571 14.91 19.17 2.06
CA PRO A 571 14.30 20.16 2.94
C PRO A 571 15.14 20.48 4.19
N THR A 572 15.14 21.76 4.61
CA THR A 572 15.84 22.21 5.83
C THR A 572 15.44 21.44 7.09
N MET A 573 14.19 20.98 7.19
CA MET A 573 13.73 20.14 8.30
C MET A 573 14.53 18.83 8.42
N VAL A 574 14.89 18.22 7.29
CA VAL A 574 15.64 16.95 7.23
C VAL A 574 17.14 17.21 7.26
N SER A 575 17.61 18.18 6.48
CA SER A 575 19.04 18.48 6.36
C SER A 575 19.60 19.19 7.60
N GLY A 576 18.78 19.95 8.31
CA GLY A 576 19.20 20.86 9.38
C GLY A 576 20.00 22.07 8.90
N HIS A 577 20.07 22.31 7.58
CA HIS A 577 20.83 23.40 6.97
C HIS A 577 19.93 24.33 6.14
N ALA A 578 20.24 25.62 6.18
CA ALA A 578 19.58 26.67 5.41
C ALA A 578 20.00 26.64 3.93
N PRO A 579 19.32 27.43 3.07
CA PRO A 579 19.62 27.47 1.63
C PRO A 579 21.08 27.83 1.25
N ASP A 580 21.79 28.53 2.11
CA ASP A 580 23.20 28.89 1.94
C ASP A 580 24.17 27.80 2.44
N GLY A 581 23.66 26.68 2.99
CA GLY A 581 24.48 25.63 3.60
C GLY A 581 24.85 25.90 5.06
N SER A 582 24.48 27.04 5.64
CA SER A 582 24.68 27.32 7.06
C SER A 582 23.75 26.46 7.94
N PRO A 583 24.11 26.15 9.20
CA PRO A 583 23.20 25.48 10.11
C PRO A 583 21.93 26.29 10.32
N ALA A 584 20.76 25.65 10.21
CA ALA A 584 19.50 26.32 10.45
C ALA A 584 19.47 26.91 11.88
N ARG A 585 18.83 28.07 12.07
CA ARG A 585 18.71 28.72 13.40
C ARG A 585 17.34 28.60 14.05
N SER A 586 16.27 28.49 13.27
CA SER A 586 14.90 28.28 13.74
C SER A 586 14.17 27.23 12.88
N GLY A 587 12.91 26.94 13.23
CA GLY A 587 12.01 26.07 12.47
C GLY A 587 12.11 24.56 12.78
N PRO A 588 11.16 23.76 12.26
CA PRO A 588 11.08 22.34 12.54
C PRO A 588 12.31 21.56 12.07
N ARG A 589 12.73 20.52 12.81
CA ARG A 589 13.88 19.67 12.46
C ARG A 589 13.77 18.24 12.93
N VAL A 590 14.37 17.34 12.16
CA VAL A 590 14.61 15.95 12.55
C VAL A 590 15.80 15.87 13.50
N ALA A 591 15.56 15.34 14.70
CA ALA A 591 16.59 14.83 15.59
C ALA A 591 16.87 13.37 15.25
N TYR A 592 18.15 13.02 15.05
CA TYR A 592 18.60 11.66 14.77
C TYR A 592 19.16 11.06 16.05
N LEU A 593 18.54 10.00 16.54
CA LEU A 593 18.77 9.47 17.88
C LEU A 593 19.10 7.97 17.83
N HIS A 594 19.95 7.55 18.75
CA HIS A 594 20.16 6.16 19.11
C HIS A 594 19.76 6.02 20.57
N ASP A 595 18.77 5.19 20.82
CA ASP A 595 18.33 4.80 22.15
C ASP A 595 19.03 3.48 22.51
N PRO A 596 20.11 3.53 23.32
CA PRO A 596 20.87 2.35 23.68
C PRO A 596 20.10 1.43 24.64
N THR A 597 19.07 1.94 25.33
CA THR A 597 18.32 1.16 26.33
C THR A 597 17.40 0.14 25.66
N GLU A 598 16.73 0.56 24.58
CA GLU A 598 15.83 -0.30 23.78
C GLU A 598 16.49 -0.80 22.48
N ASN A 599 17.80 -0.58 22.32
CA ASN A 599 18.60 -0.92 21.14
C ASN A 599 17.91 -0.54 19.80
N ARG A 600 17.56 0.75 19.69
CA ARG A 600 16.78 1.27 18.55
C ARG A 600 17.28 2.62 18.04
N LEU A 601 17.00 2.87 16.77
CA LEU A 601 17.22 4.16 16.11
C LEU A 601 15.89 4.92 16.07
N VAL A 602 15.91 6.20 16.41
CA VAL A 602 14.70 7.03 16.46
C VAL A 602 14.93 8.35 15.71
N LEU A 603 13.97 8.73 14.87
CA LEU A 603 13.88 10.06 14.29
C LEU A 603 12.73 10.79 14.98
N VAL A 604 12.98 11.99 15.50
CA VAL A 604 11.94 12.83 16.11
C VAL A 604 11.88 14.17 15.38
N VAL A 605 10.72 14.53 14.89
CA VAL A 605 10.48 15.86 14.30
C VAL A 605 10.11 16.83 15.43
N THR A 606 11.01 17.76 15.68
CA THR A 606 10.90 18.78 16.74
C THR A 606 10.53 20.13 16.15
N GLY A 607 9.94 21.02 16.96
CA GLY A 607 9.66 22.41 16.58
C GLY A 607 8.45 22.60 15.64
N LEU A 608 7.60 21.59 15.50
CA LEU A 608 6.29 21.71 14.85
C LEU A 608 5.26 22.34 15.81
N PRO A 609 4.24 23.05 15.29
CA PRO A 609 3.09 23.46 16.09
C PRO A 609 2.30 22.23 16.60
N PRO A 610 1.33 22.42 17.52
CA PRO A 610 0.41 21.35 17.93
C PRO A 610 -0.22 20.64 16.73
N GLU A 611 -0.48 19.33 16.88
CA GLU A 611 -1.10 18.53 15.82
C GLU A 611 -2.39 19.19 15.30
N GLY A 612 -2.56 19.19 13.97
CA GLY A 612 -3.67 19.88 13.29
C GLY A 612 -3.39 21.34 12.93
N HIS A 613 -2.29 21.94 13.40
CA HIS A 613 -1.89 23.32 13.06
C HIS A 613 -0.68 23.41 12.13
N ASP A 614 -0.29 22.29 11.52
CA ASP A 614 0.89 22.21 10.66
C ASP A 614 0.73 23.03 9.37
N ARG A 615 1.76 23.83 9.06
CA ARG A 615 1.81 24.58 7.79
C ARG A 615 1.84 23.58 6.64
N ARG A 616 1.26 23.95 5.49
CA ARG A 616 1.22 23.09 4.29
C ARG A 616 2.60 22.51 3.94
N LYS A 617 3.64 23.35 3.95
CA LYS A 617 5.03 22.94 3.67
C LYS A 617 5.58 21.92 4.67
N ASP A 618 5.19 22.05 5.95
CA ASP A 618 5.63 21.12 7.00
C ASP A 618 4.94 19.76 6.80
N ARG A 619 3.65 19.75 6.45
CA ARG A 619 2.90 18.52 6.09
C ARG A 619 3.49 17.83 4.86
N GLU A 620 3.81 18.57 3.80
CA GLU A 620 4.46 18.02 2.60
C GLU A 620 5.83 17.40 2.93
N THR A 621 6.60 18.04 3.82
CA THR A 621 7.91 17.52 4.25
C THR A 621 7.77 16.27 5.13
N LEU A 622 6.79 16.25 6.04
CA LEU A 622 6.47 15.09 6.87
C LEU A 622 6.03 13.89 6.03
N ALA A 623 5.17 14.12 5.03
CA ALA A 623 4.78 13.08 4.08
C ALA A 623 5.96 12.52 3.29
N THR A 624 6.87 13.41 2.86
CA THR A 624 8.12 13.01 2.18
C THR A 624 8.99 12.15 3.09
N LEU A 625 9.11 12.52 4.37
CA LEU A 625 9.87 11.76 5.36
C LEU A 625 9.24 10.38 5.62
N GLU A 626 7.92 10.32 5.78
CA GLU A 626 7.19 9.05 5.95
C GLU A 626 7.40 8.11 4.75
N SER A 627 7.25 8.64 3.53
CA SER A 627 7.52 7.90 2.29
C SER A 627 8.97 7.40 2.22
N ALA A 628 9.93 8.25 2.59
CA ALA A 628 11.35 7.87 2.61
C ALA A 628 11.64 6.79 3.65
N MET A 629 10.96 6.80 4.80
CA MET A 629 11.15 5.84 5.89
C MET A 629 10.44 4.50 5.64
N ALA A 630 9.46 4.45 4.73
CA ALA A 630 8.81 3.21 4.33
C ALA A 630 9.83 2.19 3.81
N GLY A 631 9.78 0.96 4.35
CA GLY A 631 10.69 -0.12 3.96
C GLY A 631 12.16 0.07 4.37
N PHE A 632 12.45 0.96 5.32
CA PHE A 632 13.82 1.15 5.80
C PHE A 632 14.26 -0.01 6.70
N ALA A 633 14.86 -1.04 6.09
CA ALA A 633 15.20 -2.32 6.73
C ALA A 633 16.71 -2.58 6.91
N ASP A 634 17.57 -1.78 6.29
CA ASP A 634 19.04 -1.96 6.33
C ASP A 634 19.74 -0.61 6.51
N LEU A 635 20.70 -0.54 7.45
CA LEU A 635 21.59 0.61 7.62
C LEU A 635 23.07 0.17 7.57
N ARG A 636 23.83 0.72 6.62
CA ARG A 636 25.29 0.56 6.58
C ARG A 636 25.95 1.64 7.43
N ALA A 637 26.44 1.27 8.60
CA ALA A 637 27.00 2.18 9.60
C ALA A 637 28.54 2.08 9.73
N GLY A 638 29.24 1.72 8.65
CA GLY A 638 30.70 1.63 8.64
C GLY A 638 31.22 0.63 9.67
N THR A 639 32.14 1.07 10.54
CA THR A 639 32.70 0.23 11.63
C THR A 639 31.67 -0.15 12.70
N ALA A 640 30.51 0.52 12.75
CA ALA A 640 29.41 0.14 13.62
C ALA A 640 28.59 -1.04 13.07
N GLY A 641 28.84 -1.45 11.82
CA GLY A 641 28.28 -2.66 11.21
C GLY A 641 27.23 -2.40 10.12
N ARG A 642 26.66 -3.49 9.60
CA ARG A 642 25.52 -3.47 8.66
C ARG A 642 24.29 -3.93 9.43
N LEU A 643 23.46 -2.98 9.83
CA LEU A 643 22.36 -3.21 10.73
C LEU A 643 21.12 -3.67 9.96
N ARG A 644 20.49 -4.75 10.43
CA ARG A 644 19.13 -5.10 10.04
C ARG A 644 18.16 -4.38 10.98
N LEU A 645 17.17 -3.71 10.39
CA LEU A 645 16.22 -2.84 11.08
C LEU A 645 14.79 -3.38 10.92
N VAL A 646 14.01 -3.24 11.99
CA VAL A 646 12.57 -3.50 11.96
C VAL A 646 11.86 -2.26 12.49
N ALA A 647 10.98 -1.68 11.68
CA ALA A 647 10.13 -0.57 12.12
C ALA A 647 9.30 -0.99 13.34
N THR A 648 9.26 -0.14 14.36
CA THR A 648 8.53 -0.39 15.60
C THR A 648 7.58 0.75 15.89
N ASN A 649 6.41 0.43 16.43
CA ASN A 649 5.50 1.44 16.93
C ASN A 649 6.02 1.98 18.26
N VAL A 650 5.79 3.27 18.47
CA VAL A 650 6.10 3.98 19.71
C VAL A 650 4.78 4.48 20.26
N ASP A 651 4.38 3.97 21.41
CA ASP A 651 3.17 4.43 22.09
C ASP A 651 3.51 5.68 22.91
N ALA A 652 2.87 6.80 22.59
CA ALA A 652 3.15 8.09 23.22
C ALA A 652 2.83 8.13 24.72
N GLU A 653 1.99 7.22 25.22
CA GLU A 653 1.61 7.17 26.63
C GLU A 653 2.52 6.27 27.47
N THR A 654 3.13 5.26 26.85
CA THR A 654 3.91 4.23 27.58
C THR A 654 5.40 4.24 27.25
N ASP A 655 5.80 4.78 26.10
CA ASP A 655 7.20 4.78 25.68
C ASP A 655 8.05 5.72 26.56
N ARG A 656 9.18 5.22 27.08
CA ARG A 656 10.09 5.99 27.95
C ARG A 656 10.65 7.26 27.33
N LEU A 657 10.64 7.41 26.01
CA LEU A 657 11.04 8.64 25.34
C LEU A 657 9.91 9.67 25.25
N LEU A 658 8.65 9.25 25.26
CA LEU A 658 7.49 10.12 24.96
C LEU A 658 6.56 10.32 26.15
N ALA A 659 6.37 9.30 26.98
CA ALA A 659 5.46 9.29 28.11
C ALA A 659 5.78 10.42 29.11
N ALA A 660 4.76 10.88 29.82
CA ALA A 660 4.95 11.87 30.88
C ALA A 660 5.64 11.24 32.09
N ALA A 661 6.78 11.81 32.50
CA ALA A 661 7.57 11.34 33.64
C ALA A 661 8.05 12.51 34.51
N ARG A 662 8.19 12.25 35.81
CA ARG A 662 8.80 13.21 36.77
C ARG A 662 10.32 13.09 36.83
N GLU A 663 10.85 11.91 36.53
CA GLU A 663 12.28 11.63 36.56
C GLU A 663 12.78 11.26 35.16
N TRP A 664 13.85 11.92 34.73
CA TRP A 664 14.45 11.75 33.40
C TRP A 664 15.96 11.61 33.50
N ARG A 665 16.52 10.53 32.95
CA ARG A 665 17.98 10.31 32.89
C ARG A 665 18.48 10.40 31.47
N SER A 666 19.63 11.03 31.26
CA SER A 666 20.24 11.10 29.94
C SER A 666 20.73 9.72 29.49
N ALA A 667 20.17 9.18 28.41
CA ALA A 667 20.62 7.94 27.79
C ALA A 667 21.88 8.15 26.93
N THR A 668 22.11 9.37 26.44
CA THR A 668 23.33 9.77 25.75
C THR A 668 23.95 11.01 26.39
N PRO A 669 25.28 11.23 26.29
CA PRO A 669 25.94 12.34 26.96
C PRO A 669 25.31 13.69 26.61
N TYR A 670 24.99 14.49 27.62
CA TYR A 670 24.64 15.90 27.48
C TYR A 670 25.91 16.70 27.18
N MET A 671 25.93 17.42 26.07
CA MET A 671 27.01 18.33 25.69
C MET A 671 26.59 19.77 25.91
N VAL A 672 27.41 20.54 26.64
CA VAL A 672 27.07 21.92 26.98
C VAL A 672 26.87 22.78 25.73
N ASP A 673 25.85 23.65 25.75
CA ASP A 673 25.60 24.61 24.66
C ASP A 673 26.60 25.77 24.70
N ARG A 674 27.09 26.15 25.89
CA ARG A 674 28.11 27.18 26.07
C ARG A 674 29.08 26.79 27.20
N HIS A 675 30.37 26.94 26.94
CA HIS A 675 31.39 26.83 27.99
C HIS A 675 31.40 28.07 28.87
N GLU A 676 31.08 27.92 30.14
CA GLU A 676 31.13 28.98 31.14
C GLU A 676 32.05 28.61 32.31
N HIS A 677 32.74 29.61 32.86
CA HIS A 677 33.54 29.46 34.07
C HIS A 677 32.62 29.43 35.30
N ALA A 678 32.10 28.26 35.64
CA ALA A 678 31.25 28.04 36.82
C ALA A 678 32.00 27.34 37.97
N GLY A 679 33.27 27.69 38.19
CA GLY A 679 34.12 27.15 39.26
C GLY A 679 34.58 25.69 39.07
N ASN A 680 33.68 24.75 38.74
CA ASN A 680 34.01 23.36 38.41
C ASN A 680 33.10 22.79 37.29
N ALA A 681 33.52 21.67 36.70
CA ALA A 681 32.84 21.04 35.57
C ALA A 681 31.40 20.61 35.89
N LYS A 682 31.13 20.15 37.12
CA LYS A 682 29.78 19.72 37.53
C LYS A 682 28.81 20.89 37.58
N ALA A 683 29.23 21.99 38.21
CA ALA A 683 28.46 23.21 38.30
C ALA A 683 28.21 23.83 36.92
N ALA A 684 29.20 23.80 36.01
CA ALA A 684 29.05 24.28 34.64
C ALA A 684 27.96 23.51 33.86
N ILE A 685 27.92 22.19 33.97
CA ILE A 685 26.87 21.37 33.35
C ILE A 685 25.49 21.71 33.95
N VAL A 686 25.38 21.82 35.28
CA VAL A 686 24.11 22.15 35.94
C VAL A 686 23.55 23.48 35.45
N THR A 687 24.37 24.55 35.46
CA THR A 687 23.94 25.87 35.01
C THR A 687 23.54 25.88 33.53
N ASP A 688 24.25 25.16 32.67
CA ASP A 688 23.93 25.08 31.25
C ASP A 688 22.64 24.27 30.99
N VAL A 689 22.43 23.17 31.72
CA VAL A 689 21.19 22.37 31.66
C VAL A 689 19.97 23.19 32.10
N GLU A 690 20.07 23.93 33.21
CA GLU A 690 18.98 24.82 33.67
C GLU A 690 18.62 25.87 32.61
N ARG A 691 19.63 26.41 31.91
CA ARG A 691 19.41 27.32 30.79
C ARG A 691 18.82 26.62 29.57
N ALA A 692 19.19 25.37 29.32
CA ALA A 692 18.61 24.56 28.25
C ALA A 692 17.12 24.27 28.51
N LEU A 693 16.74 23.95 29.75
CA LEU A 693 15.35 23.77 30.16
C LEU A 693 14.52 25.05 29.92
N ARG A 694 15.03 26.21 30.37
CA ARG A 694 14.37 27.50 30.13
C ARG A 694 14.20 27.82 28.64
N ARG A 695 15.23 27.57 27.82
CA ARG A 695 15.16 27.78 26.36
C ARG A 695 14.18 26.85 25.67
N ALA A 696 14.00 25.64 26.20
CA ALA A 696 13.02 24.67 25.70
C ALA A 696 11.59 24.96 26.19
N GLY A 697 11.38 25.95 27.07
CA GLY A 697 10.09 26.22 27.68
C GLY A 697 9.64 25.14 28.66
N LEU A 698 10.57 24.32 29.17
CA LEU A 698 10.29 23.25 30.13
C LEU A 698 10.27 23.80 31.56
N PRO A 699 9.52 23.18 32.50
CA PRO A 699 9.56 23.54 33.91
C PRO A 699 10.97 23.46 34.48
N ALA A 700 11.23 24.20 35.56
CA ALA A 700 12.47 24.03 36.31
C ALA A 700 12.57 22.60 36.88
N ALA A 701 13.78 22.05 36.91
CA ALA A 701 14.05 20.72 37.43
C ALA A 701 15.23 20.76 38.39
N ARG A 702 15.25 19.85 39.36
CA ARG A 702 16.45 19.56 40.13
C ARG A 702 17.41 18.78 39.23
N VAL A 703 18.59 19.37 38.98
CA VAL A 703 19.59 18.79 38.08
C VAL A 703 20.69 18.10 38.89
N THR A 704 20.93 16.82 38.62
CA THR A 704 22.02 16.04 39.21
C THR A 704 22.92 15.51 38.10
N VAL A 705 24.21 15.84 38.12
CA VAL A 705 25.19 15.24 37.20
C VAL A 705 25.69 13.93 37.81
N GLU A 706 25.41 12.81 37.13
CA GLU A 706 25.74 11.46 37.55
C GLU A 706 27.17 11.07 37.14
N ARG A 707 27.57 11.45 35.92
CA ARG A 707 28.90 11.15 35.37
C ARG A 707 29.40 12.31 34.51
N ILE A 708 30.70 12.60 34.58
CA ILE A 708 31.35 13.55 33.67
C ILE A 708 32.29 12.77 32.78
N GLU A 709 32.26 13.05 31.49
CA GLU A 709 33.24 12.55 30.53
C GLU A 709 34.09 13.72 30.05
N ALA A 710 35.29 13.86 30.61
CA ALA A 710 36.26 14.85 30.15
C ALA A 710 37.31 14.13 29.29
N ARG A 711 37.42 14.51 28.02
CA ARG A 711 38.48 14.07 27.12
C ARG A 711 39.23 15.27 26.56
N SER A 712 40.55 15.17 26.50
CA SER A 712 41.39 16.22 25.90
C SER A 712 40.91 16.53 24.47
N GLY A 713 40.64 17.81 24.18
CA GLY A 713 40.16 18.27 22.87
C GLY A 713 38.65 18.14 22.60
N ARG A 714 37.83 17.69 23.57
CA ARG A 714 36.36 17.70 23.47
C ARG A 714 35.73 18.75 24.39
N GLU A 715 34.57 19.26 23.97
CA GLU A 715 33.70 20.11 24.79
C GLU A 715 33.17 19.32 26.01
N LEU A 716 32.75 20.02 27.05
CA LEU A 716 32.38 19.44 28.34
C LEU A 716 31.08 18.62 28.18
N GLU A 717 31.13 17.33 28.51
CA GLU A 717 30.00 16.42 28.40
C GLU A 717 29.78 15.58 29.67
N GLY A 718 28.53 15.17 29.91
CA GLY A 718 28.19 14.37 31.08
C GLY A 718 26.80 13.74 31.03
N TYR A 719 26.56 12.80 31.94
CA TYR A 719 25.26 12.16 32.14
C TYR A 719 24.51 12.87 33.26
N VAL A 720 23.26 13.21 33.01
CA VAL A 720 22.44 14.10 33.82
C VAL A 720 21.12 13.42 34.17
N HIS A 721 20.72 13.56 35.43
CA HIS A 721 19.42 13.20 35.96
C HIS A 721 18.63 14.48 36.27
N LEU A 722 17.38 14.53 35.81
CA LEU A 722 16.43 15.62 36.02
C LEU A 722 15.24 15.11 36.82
N ALA A 723 14.91 15.80 37.91
CA ALA A 723 13.68 15.56 38.66
C ALA A 723 12.80 16.81 38.62
N PHE A 724 11.59 16.66 38.09
CA PHE A 724 10.58 17.70 37.95
C PHE A 724 9.49 17.54 39.04
N ASP A 725 8.97 18.66 39.53
CA ASP A 725 7.86 18.65 40.50
C ASP A 725 6.53 18.18 39.87
N VAL A 726 6.41 18.33 38.54
CA VAL A 726 5.27 17.88 37.73
C VAL A 726 5.73 16.91 36.65
N ALA A 727 4.87 15.98 36.24
CA ALA A 727 5.21 15.07 35.15
C ALA A 727 5.34 15.87 33.84
N VAL A 728 6.48 15.73 33.16
CA VAL A 728 6.77 16.39 31.89
C VAL A 728 6.71 15.35 30.78
N ARG A 729 6.01 15.67 29.68
CA ARG A 729 5.91 14.80 28.50
C ARG A 729 7.15 14.92 27.62
N GLY A 730 7.62 13.79 27.12
CA GLY A 730 8.76 13.70 26.21
C GLY A 730 8.42 14.08 24.76
N PRO A 731 9.42 14.07 23.86
CA PRO A 731 10.83 13.74 24.11
C PRO A 731 11.67 14.89 24.65
N LEU A 732 12.47 14.61 25.68
CA LEU A 732 13.44 15.56 26.24
C LEU A 732 14.79 15.45 25.53
N LEU A 733 15.07 16.46 24.69
CA LEU A 733 16.30 16.57 23.89
C LEU A 733 17.02 17.88 24.23
N LEU A 734 18.11 17.79 24.99
CA LEU A 734 18.84 18.96 25.50
C LEU A 734 20.31 18.96 25.07
N GLY A 735 20.96 20.13 25.14
CA GLY A 735 22.37 20.29 24.82
C GLY A 735 22.67 20.45 23.33
N ARG A 736 23.95 20.68 23.02
CA ARG A 736 24.41 21.11 21.69
C ARG A 736 24.26 20.03 20.62
N SER A 737 24.46 18.79 21.01
CA SER A 737 24.43 17.61 20.14
C SER A 737 23.06 16.95 20.04
N ARG A 738 21.98 17.59 20.54
CA ARG A 738 20.60 17.05 20.58
C ARG A 738 20.02 16.58 19.24
N PHE A 739 20.50 17.14 18.12
CA PHE A 739 20.08 16.73 16.77
C PHE A 739 21.02 15.73 16.11
N LYS A 740 22.11 15.35 16.79
CA LYS A 740 23.20 14.50 16.29
C LYS A 740 23.46 13.29 17.20
N GLY A 741 22.51 12.93 18.06
CA GLY A 741 22.57 11.71 18.89
C GLY A 741 23.12 11.88 20.31
N GLY A 742 23.41 13.11 20.75
CA GLY A 742 23.71 13.40 22.17
C GLY A 742 22.52 14.01 22.89
N GLY A 743 22.57 14.08 24.23
CA GLY A 743 21.57 14.75 25.06
C GLY A 743 20.14 14.22 24.98
N LEU A 744 20.00 12.92 24.68
CA LEU A 744 18.73 12.20 24.75
C LEU A 744 18.42 11.83 26.21
N PHE A 745 17.22 12.12 26.69
CA PHE A 745 16.75 11.69 28.02
C PHE A 745 15.61 10.66 27.90
N THR A 746 15.61 9.69 28.81
CA THR A 746 14.56 8.67 28.96
C THR A 746 13.91 8.78 30.33
N GLY A 747 12.60 8.62 30.39
CA GLY A 747 11.83 8.60 31.63
C GLY A 747 12.18 7.38 32.49
N VAL A 748 12.36 7.60 33.79
CA VAL A 748 12.55 6.53 34.77
C VAL A 748 11.18 5.97 35.12
N THR A 749 11.00 4.67 34.91
CA THR A 749 9.78 3.98 35.35
C THR A 749 9.90 3.75 36.85
N PRO A 750 8.83 3.95 37.66
CA PRO A 750 8.84 3.49 39.04
C PRO A 750 9.18 2.00 39.01
N ALA A 751 10.20 1.58 39.76
CA ALA A 751 10.45 0.15 39.92
C ALA A 751 9.15 -0.48 40.43
N GLU A 752 8.69 -1.55 39.78
CA GLU A 752 7.69 -2.44 40.37
C GLU A 752 8.31 -2.92 41.70
N GLY A 753 7.78 -2.37 42.79
CA GLY A 753 8.15 -2.74 44.15
C GLY A 753 7.48 -4.03 44.57
#